data_AF-A0A7C8JQY7-F1
#
_entry.id   AF-A0A7C8JQY7-F1
#
_cell.length_a   1.000
_cell.length_b   1.000
_cell.length_c   1.000
_cell.angle_alpha   90.00
_cell.angle_beta   90.00
_cell.angle_gamma   90.00
#
_symmetry.space_group_name_H-M   'P 1'
#
loop_
_entity.id
_entity.type
_entity.pdbx_description
1 polymer ?
#
loop_
_entity_poly.entity_id
_entity_poly.type
_entity_poly.pdbx_seq_one_letter_code
_entity_poly.pdbx_strand_id
1 'polypeptide(L)'
;MSRWSSLALVKHSLAVISLDKLGISPRAQLQRVFENPLYNIADITMSLPIDLIQFREILPETAKRWNLKHYINEYCYDLFSKGLTDRFRMITFSTPKPHPRQLEDASDRELQYHDTYVLTIFITLDEKRCTRVLDYGPEVQDAAKTVDFREFWEDKAELRRFKDGRVMETVRWDPSLPPTEQILSFLHRKLTASFLTTQPPIFQGLESDIYLTSPPLVWPAGDSYETATSEFQMVANTIRQIKDFPLGFKKISGVSPSLSSTSVKPPFPCSRHLGPPLEGELELEGSSMWPIDPEQRSRIRVGIATTNRLHNICFLDILTKRQYLFRFRLVHALENPQRGVSLNLPPDPSLGILSQGPIHPNNTLQLRASTIQRCSQHQYFSSSVRVLKKWFQSHHLAFFFTEDILELFTTVVFSQYTPASIPGSTYCSFRRVMARISHWDWRRTPLEVEVLRHFADDERACILKEFGAYQHTNQNSEACLSIVLPSECGKVDWIRYPIPLLVATRMTQLARETHNRLLSPSTPFQAVFEPDMSFFDFVIILKRKFNPHEPVECYSNVSAVPKKYGPLLLCREFIGELKVQTEEYILLFPSEDSLTIGGLWKTKKELVVSHLQDSASLTIKCGTLNKTAVLGLIMELGLGLVERIHIKISD
;
A
#
# COMPACT_ATOMS: atom_id res chain seq x y z
N MET A 1 30.66 -24.10 -6.49
CA MET A 1 29.63 -23.13 -6.05
C MET A 1 29.67 -21.97 -7.03
N SER A 2 28.54 -21.58 -7.63
CA SER A 2 28.54 -20.47 -8.61
C SER A 2 28.84 -19.13 -7.94
N ARG A 3 29.27 -18.14 -8.73
CA ARG A 3 29.63 -16.80 -8.25
C ARG A 3 28.44 -16.10 -7.57
N TRP A 4 27.25 -16.16 -8.17
CA TRP A 4 26.04 -15.56 -7.59
C TRP A 4 25.62 -16.22 -6.28
N SER A 5 25.75 -17.54 -6.15
CA SER A 5 25.43 -18.25 -4.90
C SER A 5 26.43 -17.89 -3.80
N SER A 6 27.70 -17.69 -4.13
CA SER A 6 28.71 -17.18 -3.20
C SER A 6 28.39 -15.76 -2.72
N LEU A 7 28.07 -14.85 -3.63
CA LEU A 7 27.72 -13.47 -3.29
C LEU A 7 26.42 -13.38 -2.48
N ALA A 8 25.43 -14.22 -2.79
CA ALA A 8 24.20 -14.32 -2.01
C ALA A 8 24.51 -14.78 -0.57
N LEU A 9 25.33 -15.83 -0.41
CA LEU A 9 25.74 -16.32 0.91
C LEU A 9 26.50 -15.26 1.72
N VAL A 10 27.42 -14.52 1.09
CA VAL A 10 28.11 -13.39 1.73
C VAL A 10 27.10 -12.35 2.21
N LYS A 11 26.11 -11.99 1.38
CA LYS A 11 25.06 -11.04 1.78
C LYS A 11 24.20 -11.55 2.93
N HIS A 12 23.81 -12.82 2.92
CA HIS A 12 23.09 -13.43 4.03
C HIS A 12 23.93 -13.39 5.32
N SER A 13 25.22 -13.68 5.24
CA SER A 13 26.12 -13.60 6.41
C SER A 13 26.25 -12.16 6.96
N LEU A 14 26.37 -11.16 6.08
CA LEU A 14 26.40 -9.75 6.47
C LEU A 14 25.07 -9.30 7.10
N ALA A 15 23.94 -9.82 6.61
CA ALA A 15 22.63 -9.57 7.20
C ALA A 15 22.56 -10.14 8.63
N VAL A 16 23.02 -11.38 8.84
CA VAL A 16 23.12 -11.99 10.18
C VAL A 16 23.96 -11.14 11.12
N ILE A 17 25.16 -10.73 10.71
CA ILE A 17 26.05 -9.84 11.51
C ILE A 17 25.38 -8.50 11.83
N SER A 18 24.64 -7.94 10.88
CA SER A 18 23.93 -6.67 11.10
C SER A 18 22.79 -6.81 12.11
N LEU A 19 22.08 -7.94 12.09
CA LEU A 19 21.03 -8.26 13.06
C LEU A 19 21.60 -8.53 14.45
N ASP A 20 22.76 -9.18 14.53
CA ASP A 20 23.46 -9.42 15.79
C ASP A 20 23.83 -8.10 16.50
N LYS A 21 24.34 -7.12 15.74
CA LYS A 21 24.59 -5.74 16.23
C LYS A 21 23.34 -5.03 16.73
N LEU A 22 22.15 -5.43 16.25
CA LEU A 22 20.86 -4.89 16.68
C LEU A 22 20.26 -5.66 17.86
N GLY A 23 20.98 -6.63 18.44
CA GLY A 23 20.54 -7.41 19.60
C GLY A 23 19.46 -8.44 19.29
N ILE A 24 19.29 -8.84 18.02
CA ILE A 24 18.28 -9.82 17.61
C ILE A 24 18.75 -11.23 17.99
N SER A 25 17.85 -12.06 18.55
CA SER A 25 18.23 -13.42 18.96
C SER A 25 18.61 -14.31 17.75
N PRO A 26 19.53 -15.27 17.91
CA PRO A 26 19.96 -16.16 16.81
C PRO A 26 18.80 -16.91 16.13
N ARG A 27 17.77 -17.28 16.91
CA ARG A 27 16.55 -17.92 16.38
C ARG A 27 15.80 -16.98 15.44
N ALA A 28 15.59 -15.72 15.85
CA ALA A 28 14.93 -14.73 15.02
C ALA A 28 15.76 -14.38 13.78
N GLN A 29 17.10 -14.36 13.89
CA GLN A 29 18.00 -14.16 12.75
C GLN A 29 17.81 -15.26 11.68
N LEU A 30 17.78 -16.55 12.09
CA LEU A 30 17.58 -17.68 11.19
C LEU A 30 16.26 -17.58 10.43
N GLN A 31 15.16 -17.35 11.16
CA GLN A 31 13.83 -17.19 10.58
C GLN A 31 13.78 -16.05 9.55
N ARG A 32 14.42 -14.93 9.85
CA ARG A 32 14.38 -13.74 8.98
C ARG A 32 15.20 -13.89 7.71
N VAL A 33 16.35 -14.56 7.79
CA VAL A 33 17.31 -14.63 6.70
C VAL A 33 17.06 -15.85 5.79
N PHE A 34 16.66 -16.99 6.35
CA PHE A 34 16.66 -18.27 5.62
C PHE A 34 15.29 -18.89 5.38
N GLU A 35 14.24 -18.55 6.15
CA GLU A 35 12.89 -19.08 5.91
C GLU A 35 12.13 -18.36 4.78
N ASN A 36 12.71 -17.30 4.21
CA ASN A 36 12.12 -16.57 3.09
C ASN A 36 12.58 -17.15 1.75
N PRO A 37 11.68 -17.69 0.91
CA PRO A 37 12.06 -18.20 -0.41
C PRO A 37 12.58 -17.06 -1.29
N LEU A 38 13.57 -17.35 -2.14
CA LEU A 38 14.18 -16.38 -3.08
C LEU A 38 13.12 -15.62 -3.88
N TYR A 39 12.08 -16.33 -4.30
CA TYR A 39 10.93 -15.75 -5.00
C TYR A 39 10.32 -14.58 -4.24
N ASN A 40 10.10 -14.70 -2.92
CA ASN A 40 9.51 -13.65 -2.10
C ASN A 40 10.43 -12.44 -1.93
N ILE A 41 11.74 -12.62 -2.09
CA ILE A 41 12.73 -11.56 -1.89
C ILE A 41 12.97 -10.75 -3.17
N ALA A 42 12.78 -11.34 -4.36
CA ALA A 42 13.03 -10.70 -5.64
C ALA A 42 12.12 -9.49 -5.90
N ASP A 43 12.72 -8.39 -6.34
CA ASP A 43 12.00 -7.18 -6.76
C ASP A 43 11.52 -7.27 -8.21
N ILE A 44 12.31 -7.94 -9.04
CA ILE A 44 12.02 -8.27 -10.42
C ILE A 44 12.30 -9.76 -10.63
N THR A 45 11.37 -10.45 -11.27
CA THR A 45 11.56 -11.81 -11.77
C THR A 45 11.52 -11.76 -13.29
N MET A 46 12.56 -12.30 -13.93
CA MET A 46 12.59 -12.43 -15.38
C MET A 46 12.68 -13.90 -15.77
N SER A 47 11.77 -14.36 -16.62
CA SER A 47 11.82 -15.70 -17.21
C SER A 47 12.26 -15.62 -18.67
N LEU A 48 13.37 -16.27 -18.98
CA LEU A 48 13.99 -16.30 -20.30
C LEU A 48 13.95 -17.71 -20.89
N PRO A 49 13.14 -17.96 -21.92
CA PRO A 49 13.21 -19.19 -22.70
C PRO A 49 14.37 -19.10 -23.71
N ILE A 50 15.36 -19.98 -23.57
CA ILE A 50 16.57 -20.00 -24.39
C ILE A 50 16.62 -21.31 -25.20
N ASP A 51 16.83 -21.20 -26.51
CA ASP A 51 17.07 -22.35 -27.39
C ASP A 51 18.54 -22.79 -27.28
N LEU A 52 18.74 -23.99 -26.73
CA LEU A 52 20.08 -24.55 -26.51
C LEU A 52 20.80 -24.93 -27.82
N ILE A 53 20.07 -25.23 -28.90
CA ILE A 53 20.65 -25.67 -30.17
C ILE A 53 21.35 -24.51 -30.85
N GLN A 54 20.64 -23.40 -31.01
CA GLN A 54 21.18 -22.17 -31.58
C GLN A 54 22.34 -21.62 -30.73
N PHE A 55 22.25 -21.77 -29.40
CA PHE A 55 23.30 -21.33 -28.50
C PHE A 55 24.62 -22.09 -28.71
N ARG A 56 24.58 -23.40 -29.02
CA ARG A 56 25.81 -24.20 -29.25
C ARG A 56 26.61 -23.73 -30.47
N GLU A 57 25.96 -23.17 -31.48
CA GLU A 57 26.62 -22.76 -32.73
C GLU A 57 27.48 -21.49 -32.57
N ILE A 58 27.12 -20.62 -31.63
CA ILE A 58 27.72 -19.30 -31.43
C ILE A 58 28.92 -19.36 -30.45
N LEU A 59 29.03 -20.44 -29.67
CA LEU A 59 30.04 -20.54 -28.62
C LEU A 59 31.45 -20.87 -29.12
N PRO A 60 32.49 -20.36 -28.44
CA PRO A 60 33.86 -20.87 -28.59
C PRO A 60 33.93 -22.38 -28.32
N GLU A 61 34.74 -23.12 -29.09
CA GLU A 61 34.91 -24.58 -28.96
C GLU A 61 35.26 -25.05 -27.53
N THR A 62 35.92 -24.20 -26.73
CA THR A 62 36.23 -24.45 -25.32
C THR A 62 34.99 -24.49 -24.42
N ALA A 63 33.98 -23.66 -24.71
CA ALA A 63 32.72 -23.61 -23.99
C ALA A 63 31.78 -24.77 -24.38
N LYS A 64 31.94 -25.34 -25.59
CA LYS A 64 31.18 -26.51 -26.07
C LYS A 64 31.51 -27.81 -25.31
N ARG A 65 32.65 -27.87 -24.60
CA ARG A 65 33.10 -29.04 -23.81
C ARG A 65 32.55 -29.08 -22.38
N TRP A 66 32.04 -27.97 -21.86
CA TRP A 66 31.54 -27.84 -20.48
C TRP A 66 30.03 -27.61 -20.47
N ASN A 67 29.40 -27.78 -19.30
CA ASN A 67 27.95 -27.68 -19.10
C ASN A 67 27.37 -26.37 -19.72
N LEU A 68 26.66 -26.51 -20.84
CA LEU A 68 26.12 -25.41 -21.64
C LEU A 68 25.26 -24.45 -20.81
N LYS A 69 24.41 -25.01 -19.95
CA LYS A 69 23.51 -24.24 -19.06
C LYS A 69 24.29 -23.39 -18.06
N HIS A 70 25.43 -23.88 -17.58
CA HIS A 70 26.28 -23.12 -16.68
C HIS A 70 26.90 -21.90 -17.38
N TYR A 71 27.40 -22.09 -18.60
CA TYR A 71 27.96 -20.99 -19.40
C TYR A 71 26.91 -19.92 -19.71
N ILE A 72 25.69 -20.33 -20.10
CA ILE A 72 24.55 -19.41 -20.28
C ILE A 72 24.33 -18.57 -19.03
N ASN A 73 24.31 -19.21 -17.86
CA ASN A 73 24.07 -18.52 -16.60
C ASN A 73 25.18 -17.51 -16.27
N GLU A 74 26.45 -17.84 -16.51
CA GLU A 74 27.58 -16.91 -16.32
C GLU A 74 27.51 -15.73 -17.30
N TYR A 75 27.24 -15.99 -18.59
CA TYR A 75 27.07 -14.92 -19.58
C TYR A 75 25.94 -13.96 -19.20
N CYS A 76 24.77 -14.50 -18.85
CA CYS A 76 23.65 -13.71 -18.36
C CYS A 76 24.06 -12.92 -17.12
N TYR A 77 24.73 -13.54 -16.15
CA TYR A 77 25.18 -12.85 -14.94
C TYR A 77 26.09 -11.66 -15.26
N ASP A 78 27.09 -11.83 -16.12
CA ASP A 78 28.02 -10.77 -16.50
C ASP A 78 27.31 -9.65 -17.26
N LEU A 79 26.40 -9.98 -18.19
CA LEU A 79 25.60 -9.01 -18.93
C LEU A 79 24.70 -8.18 -17.99
N PHE A 80 23.90 -8.85 -17.15
CA PHE A 80 22.97 -8.17 -16.24
C PHE A 80 23.69 -7.39 -15.14
N SER A 81 24.79 -7.91 -14.60
CA SER A 81 25.58 -7.20 -13.60
C SER A 81 26.31 -5.98 -14.17
N LYS A 82 26.86 -6.08 -15.40
CA LYS A 82 27.48 -4.95 -16.10
C LYS A 82 26.46 -3.85 -16.44
N GLY A 83 25.25 -4.24 -16.86
CA GLY A 83 24.18 -3.29 -17.20
C GLY A 83 23.53 -2.61 -15.99
N LEU A 84 23.22 -3.37 -14.93
CA LEU A 84 22.57 -2.82 -13.74
C LEU A 84 23.55 -2.14 -12.79
N THR A 85 24.86 -2.41 -12.88
CA THR A 85 25.92 -1.78 -12.08
C THR A 85 25.62 -1.84 -10.56
N ASP A 86 25.51 -0.71 -9.87
CA ASP A 86 25.18 -0.61 -8.46
C ASP A 86 23.68 -0.35 -8.19
N ARG A 87 22.82 -0.48 -9.22
CA ARG A 87 21.36 -0.40 -9.07
C ARG A 87 20.74 -1.65 -8.46
N PHE A 88 21.47 -2.76 -8.44
CA PHE A 88 21.01 -4.02 -7.86
C PHE A 88 21.80 -4.37 -6.59
N ARG A 89 21.10 -4.99 -5.65
CA ARG A 89 21.71 -5.63 -4.48
C ARG A 89 22.08 -7.06 -4.80
N MET A 90 21.22 -7.85 -5.44
CA MET A 90 21.48 -9.27 -5.65
C MET A 90 20.87 -9.76 -6.96
N ILE A 91 21.59 -10.63 -7.66
CA ILE A 91 21.08 -11.39 -8.80
C ILE A 91 21.29 -12.86 -8.47
N THR A 92 20.22 -13.65 -8.54
CA THR A 92 20.26 -15.11 -8.36
C THR A 92 19.47 -15.80 -9.45
N PHE A 93 19.81 -17.04 -9.74
CA PHE A 93 19.13 -17.84 -10.76
C PHE A 93 18.46 -19.04 -10.13
N SER A 94 17.29 -19.40 -10.67
CA SER A 94 16.71 -20.71 -10.46
C SER A 94 16.71 -21.47 -11.77
N THR A 95 17.32 -22.65 -11.75
CA THR A 95 17.32 -23.59 -12.87
C THR A 95 16.34 -24.72 -12.56
N PRO A 96 15.51 -25.16 -13.52
CA PRO A 96 14.65 -26.32 -13.32
C PRO A 96 15.49 -27.54 -12.91
N LYS A 97 15.04 -28.29 -11.91
CA LYS A 97 15.72 -29.52 -11.48
C LYS A 97 15.71 -30.52 -12.63
N PRO A 98 16.83 -31.18 -12.96
CA PRO A 98 16.82 -32.22 -13.96
C PRO A 98 15.87 -33.34 -13.52
N HIS A 99 15.11 -33.89 -14.47
CA HIS A 99 14.29 -35.07 -14.19
C HIS A 99 15.21 -36.24 -13.85
N PRO A 100 14.94 -37.05 -12.81
CA PRO A 100 15.71 -38.25 -12.54
C PRO A 100 15.67 -39.16 -13.77
N ARG A 101 16.82 -39.41 -14.41
CA ARG A 101 16.91 -40.30 -15.57
C ARG A 101 16.96 -41.75 -15.13
N GLN A 102 16.36 -42.65 -15.91
CA GLN A 102 16.56 -44.09 -15.77
C GLN A 102 17.92 -44.47 -16.35
N LEU A 103 18.57 -45.49 -15.78
CA LEU A 103 19.98 -45.85 -16.07
C LEU A 103 20.23 -46.26 -17.54
N GLU A 104 19.17 -46.57 -18.30
CA GLU A 104 19.22 -47.06 -19.69
C GLU A 104 19.48 -45.94 -20.72
N ASP A 105 19.36 -44.66 -20.34
CA ASP A 105 19.56 -43.49 -21.21
C ASP A 105 21.03 -43.03 -21.31
N ALA A 106 22.00 -43.93 -21.09
CA ALA A 106 23.43 -43.61 -20.98
C ALA A 106 24.09 -43.14 -22.30
N SER A 107 23.39 -43.16 -23.43
CA SER A 107 23.86 -42.50 -24.65
C SER A 107 23.51 -41.01 -24.61
N ASP A 108 24.50 -40.14 -24.53
CA ASP A 108 24.41 -38.68 -24.59
C ASP A 108 23.37 -38.15 -25.60
N ARG A 109 22.13 -37.99 -25.13
CA ARG A 109 21.02 -37.41 -25.89
C ARG A 109 20.42 -36.20 -25.19
N GLU A 110 21.21 -35.41 -24.43
CA GLU A 110 20.76 -34.09 -23.95
C GLU A 110 20.31 -33.17 -25.10
N LEU A 111 20.75 -33.47 -26.33
CA LEU A 111 20.52 -32.68 -27.54
C LEU A 111 19.41 -33.22 -28.46
N GLN A 112 18.76 -34.34 -28.13
CA GLN A 112 17.71 -34.91 -29.02
C GLN A 112 16.30 -34.41 -28.73
N TYR A 113 16.10 -33.71 -27.62
CA TYR A 113 14.86 -32.98 -27.37
C TYR A 113 15.10 -31.50 -27.68
N HIS A 114 14.12 -30.85 -28.30
CA HIS A 114 14.01 -29.39 -28.38
C HIS A 114 13.80 -28.79 -26.97
N ASP A 115 14.75 -29.04 -26.07
CA ASP A 115 14.66 -28.62 -24.67
C ASP A 115 14.92 -27.12 -24.61
N THR A 116 13.82 -26.36 -24.59
CA THR A 116 13.85 -24.95 -24.25
C THR A 116 14.34 -24.81 -22.81
N TYR A 117 15.50 -24.19 -22.62
CA TYR A 117 16.03 -23.93 -21.29
C TYR A 117 15.41 -22.64 -20.76
N VAL A 118 14.51 -22.79 -19.79
CA VAL A 118 13.89 -21.64 -19.13
C VAL A 118 14.77 -21.21 -17.95
N LEU A 119 15.49 -20.11 -18.12
CA LEU A 119 16.29 -19.48 -17.09
C LEU A 119 15.43 -18.44 -16.34
N THR A 120 15.21 -18.65 -15.04
CA THR A 120 14.56 -17.66 -14.18
C THR A 120 15.59 -16.86 -13.41
N ILE A 121 15.61 -15.55 -13.64
CA ILE A 121 16.48 -14.58 -12.97
C ILE A 121 15.68 -13.83 -11.90
N PHE A 122 16.20 -13.80 -10.68
CA PHE A 122 15.67 -13.02 -9.57
C PHE A 122 16.61 -11.87 -9.27
N ILE A 123 16.09 -10.65 -9.32
CA ILE A 123 16.84 -9.42 -9.12
C ILE A 123 16.27 -8.69 -7.90
N THR A 124 17.12 -8.37 -6.95
CA THR A 124 16.82 -7.46 -5.83
C THR A 124 17.50 -6.13 -6.11
N LEU A 125 16.75 -5.04 -6.09
CA LEU A 125 17.19 -3.69 -6.42
C LEU A 125 17.74 -2.95 -5.19
N ASP A 126 18.60 -1.96 -5.42
CA ASP A 126 18.92 -0.95 -4.42
C ASP A 126 17.97 0.24 -4.58
N GLU A 127 16.98 0.32 -3.67
CA GLU A 127 15.93 1.33 -3.63
C GLU A 127 16.42 2.77 -3.88
N LYS A 128 17.60 3.13 -3.36
CA LYS A 128 18.13 4.50 -3.45
C LYS A 128 18.78 4.84 -4.80
N ARG A 129 19.14 3.82 -5.59
CA ARG A 129 19.97 3.98 -6.80
C ARG A 129 19.25 3.54 -8.06
N CYS A 130 18.26 2.65 -7.96
CA CYS A 130 17.60 2.05 -9.12
C CYS A 130 16.80 3.06 -9.97
N THR A 131 16.38 4.20 -9.43
CA THR A 131 15.58 5.22 -10.13
C THR A 131 16.36 6.38 -10.71
N ARG A 132 17.71 6.43 -10.55
CA ARG A 132 18.48 7.55 -11.09
C ARG A 132 18.36 7.60 -12.63
N VAL A 133 18.21 8.81 -13.16
CA VAL A 133 18.02 9.07 -14.59
C VAL A 133 19.36 9.14 -15.35
N LEU A 134 20.48 9.31 -14.65
CA LEU A 134 21.81 9.42 -15.23
C LEU A 134 22.75 8.38 -14.62
N ASP A 135 23.37 7.57 -15.46
CA ASP A 135 24.51 6.71 -15.09
C ASP A 135 25.82 7.37 -15.48
N TYR A 136 26.78 7.29 -14.55
CA TYR A 136 28.13 7.80 -14.75
C TYR A 136 29.04 6.67 -15.25
N GLY A 137 29.72 6.93 -16.37
CA GLY A 137 30.77 6.10 -16.92
C GLY A 137 32.17 6.61 -16.55
N PRO A 138 33.20 6.10 -17.24
CA PRO A 138 34.58 6.54 -17.03
C PRO A 138 34.83 7.98 -17.51
N GLU A 139 35.87 8.60 -16.97
CA GLU A 139 36.38 9.87 -17.48
C GLU A 139 37.04 9.66 -18.84
N VAL A 140 36.92 10.64 -19.75
CA VAL A 140 37.45 10.57 -21.13
C VAL A 140 38.96 10.29 -21.20
N GLN A 141 39.68 10.60 -20.12
CA GLN A 141 41.12 10.35 -20.02
C GLN A 141 41.46 8.85 -19.95
N ASP A 142 40.54 8.02 -19.45
CA ASP A 142 40.70 6.57 -19.40
C ASP A 142 40.20 5.96 -20.72
N ALA A 143 41.04 6.05 -21.75
CA ALA A 143 40.70 5.66 -23.11
C ALA A 143 40.23 4.18 -23.22
N ALA A 144 40.87 3.26 -22.48
CA ALA A 144 40.51 1.84 -22.53
C ALA A 144 39.09 1.61 -21.98
N LYS A 145 38.79 2.13 -20.78
CA LYS A 145 37.45 1.98 -20.20
C LYS A 145 36.38 2.73 -21.00
N THR A 146 36.74 3.84 -21.64
CA THR A 146 35.84 4.62 -22.50
C THR A 146 35.42 3.82 -23.74
N VAL A 147 36.36 3.09 -24.36
CA VAL A 147 36.06 2.20 -25.49
C VAL A 147 35.11 1.07 -25.04
N ASP A 148 35.45 0.37 -23.95
CA ASP A 148 34.61 -0.71 -23.41
C ASP A 148 33.20 -0.24 -23.03
N PHE A 149 33.09 1.00 -22.55
CA PHE A 149 31.81 1.61 -22.17
C PHE A 149 30.97 1.94 -23.40
N ARG A 150 31.56 2.55 -24.43
CA ARG A 150 30.86 2.86 -25.70
C ARG A 150 30.45 1.60 -26.45
N GLU A 151 31.30 0.58 -26.48
CA GLU A 151 30.97 -0.71 -27.09
C GLU A 151 29.80 -1.39 -26.35
N PHE A 152 29.80 -1.32 -25.02
CA PHE A 152 28.72 -1.89 -24.24
C PHE A 152 27.41 -1.10 -24.37
N TRP A 153 27.41 0.23 -24.32
CA TRP A 153 26.19 1.04 -24.30
C TRP A 153 25.72 1.50 -25.69
N GLU A 154 26.54 1.34 -26.73
CA GLU A 154 26.23 1.67 -28.13
C GLU A 154 25.64 3.08 -28.26
N ASP A 155 24.44 3.19 -28.84
CA ASP A 155 23.71 4.44 -29.08
C ASP A 155 23.30 5.18 -27.81
N LYS A 156 23.39 4.53 -26.64
CA LYS A 156 23.06 5.13 -25.34
C LYS A 156 24.23 5.85 -24.67
N ALA A 157 25.46 5.63 -25.13
CA ALA A 157 26.64 6.30 -24.57
C ALA A 157 26.74 7.76 -25.06
N GLU A 158 26.72 8.71 -24.13
CA GLU A 158 26.81 10.14 -24.41
C GLU A 158 27.91 10.79 -23.56
N LEU A 159 28.69 11.68 -24.19
CA LEU A 159 29.65 12.52 -23.48
C LEU A 159 28.96 13.68 -22.78
N ARG A 160 29.20 13.83 -21.48
CA ARG A 160 28.66 14.93 -20.68
C ARG A 160 29.77 15.70 -19.97
N ARG A 161 29.74 17.03 -20.14
CA ARG A 161 30.55 17.96 -19.35
C ARG A 161 29.79 18.38 -18.10
N PHE A 162 30.42 18.25 -16.94
CA PHE A 162 29.85 18.60 -15.64
C PHE A 162 30.30 20.00 -15.18
N LYS A 163 29.61 20.54 -14.17
CA LYS A 163 29.89 21.89 -13.63
C LYS A 163 31.29 22.03 -13.03
N ASP A 164 31.88 20.92 -12.60
CA ASP A 164 33.25 20.80 -12.12
C ASP A 164 34.30 20.74 -13.25
N GLY A 165 33.87 20.82 -14.51
CA GLY A 165 34.73 20.81 -15.70
C GLY A 165 35.09 19.41 -16.20
N ARG A 166 34.75 18.34 -15.46
CA ARG A 166 35.03 16.97 -15.89
C ARG A 166 34.16 16.59 -17.07
N VAL A 167 34.74 15.81 -17.99
CA VAL A 167 34.04 15.22 -19.13
C VAL A 167 34.07 13.71 -18.96
N MET A 168 32.89 13.11 -18.86
CA MET A 168 32.72 11.68 -18.63
C MET A 168 31.75 11.10 -19.65
N GLU A 169 31.91 9.81 -19.92
CA GLU A 169 30.85 9.03 -20.56
C GLU A 169 29.66 8.91 -19.62
N THR A 170 28.46 8.96 -20.16
CA THR A 170 27.22 8.86 -19.39
C THR A 170 26.14 8.14 -20.18
N VAL A 171 25.16 7.57 -19.48
CA VAL A 171 23.91 7.10 -20.08
C VAL A 171 22.76 7.84 -19.44
N ARG A 172 21.94 8.48 -20.28
CA ARG A 172 20.73 9.19 -19.84
C ARG A 172 19.49 8.37 -20.19
N TRP A 173 18.66 8.14 -19.18
CA TRP A 173 17.37 7.48 -19.31
C TRP A 173 16.25 8.48 -19.49
N ASP A 174 15.14 8.05 -20.09
CA ASP A 174 13.93 8.87 -20.18
C ASP A 174 13.26 8.96 -18.80
N PRO A 175 12.99 10.15 -18.24
CA PRO A 175 12.29 10.28 -16.96
C PRO A 175 10.81 9.89 -17.00
N SER A 176 10.19 9.77 -18.19
CA SER A 176 8.79 9.40 -18.34
C SER A 176 8.50 7.92 -18.09
N LEU A 177 9.53 7.06 -18.20
CA LEU A 177 9.45 5.63 -17.97
C LEU A 177 10.43 5.21 -16.87
N PRO A 178 10.13 4.15 -16.09
CA PRO A 178 11.07 3.66 -15.08
C PRO A 178 12.44 3.32 -15.71
N PRO A 179 13.57 3.91 -15.22
CA PRO A 179 14.88 3.64 -15.80
C PRO A 179 15.28 2.17 -15.78
N THR A 180 14.92 1.44 -14.72
CA THR A 180 15.19 0.00 -14.59
C THR A 180 14.53 -0.83 -15.69
N GLU A 181 13.32 -0.47 -16.11
CA GLU A 181 12.63 -1.14 -17.22
C GLU A 181 13.38 -0.90 -18.53
N GLN A 182 13.76 0.35 -18.82
CA GLN A 182 14.54 0.70 -20.01
C GLN A 182 15.87 -0.07 -20.06
N ILE A 183 16.58 -0.18 -18.92
CA ILE A 183 17.82 -0.94 -18.80
C ILE A 183 17.58 -2.42 -19.08
N LEU A 184 16.56 -3.03 -18.46
CA LEU A 184 16.28 -4.45 -18.67
C LEU A 184 15.83 -4.75 -20.09
N SER A 185 15.05 -3.89 -20.72
CA SER A 185 14.69 -4.01 -22.14
C SER A 185 15.92 -3.88 -23.04
N PHE A 186 16.85 -2.97 -22.74
CA PHE A 186 18.12 -2.85 -23.45
C PHE A 186 18.99 -4.10 -23.31
N LEU A 187 19.15 -4.61 -22.09
CA LEU A 187 19.94 -5.82 -21.82
C LEU A 187 19.31 -7.05 -22.47
N HIS A 188 17.98 -7.14 -22.45
CA HIS A 188 17.26 -8.17 -23.16
C HIS A 188 17.50 -8.06 -24.67
N ARG A 189 17.43 -6.86 -25.26
CA ARG A 189 17.72 -6.66 -26.69
C ARG A 189 19.14 -7.13 -27.05
N LYS A 190 20.13 -6.81 -26.22
CA LYS A 190 21.52 -7.29 -26.40
C LYS A 190 21.64 -8.80 -26.27
N LEU A 191 20.95 -9.38 -25.30
CA LEU A 191 20.83 -10.83 -25.16
C LEU A 191 20.24 -11.43 -26.45
N THR A 192 19.14 -10.87 -26.97
CA THR A 192 18.48 -11.39 -28.18
C THR A 192 19.24 -11.14 -29.48
N ALA A 193 20.00 -10.05 -29.56
CA ALA A 193 20.91 -9.79 -30.69
C ALA A 193 22.06 -10.82 -30.70
N SER A 194 22.43 -11.32 -29.52
CA SER A 194 23.41 -12.39 -29.37
C SER A 194 22.78 -13.78 -29.56
N PHE A 195 21.50 -13.98 -29.20
CA PHE A 195 20.80 -15.26 -29.21
C PHE A 195 19.33 -15.11 -29.62
N LEU A 196 18.89 -15.81 -30.66
CA LEU A 196 17.47 -15.84 -31.02
C LEU A 196 16.67 -16.59 -29.94
N THR A 197 15.79 -15.87 -29.25
CA THR A 197 14.85 -16.45 -28.27
C THR A 197 13.59 -16.94 -29.00
N THR A 198 13.09 -18.12 -28.64
CA THR A 198 11.85 -18.66 -29.24
C THR A 198 10.60 -17.88 -28.83
N GLN A 199 10.65 -17.21 -27.67
CA GLN A 199 9.55 -16.43 -27.10
C GLN A 199 10.07 -15.18 -26.39
N PRO A 200 9.26 -14.12 -26.27
CA PRO A 200 9.65 -12.93 -25.53
C PRO A 200 9.82 -13.25 -24.03
N PRO A 201 10.68 -12.49 -23.34
CA PRO A 201 10.91 -12.62 -21.91
C PRO A 201 9.65 -12.20 -21.16
N ILE A 202 9.38 -12.87 -20.04
CA ILE A 202 8.31 -12.46 -19.13
C ILE A 202 8.97 -11.70 -17.98
N PHE A 203 8.59 -10.43 -17.80
CA PHE A 203 9.03 -9.60 -16.69
C PHE A 203 7.91 -9.47 -15.66
N GLN A 204 8.19 -9.84 -14.42
CA GLN A 204 7.34 -9.52 -13.28
C GLN A 204 8.00 -8.45 -12.43
N GLY A 205 7.21 -7.49 -11.94
CA GLY A 205 7.67 -6.45 -11.02
C GLY A 205 7.65 -5.03 -11.58
N LEU A 206 7.82 -4.88 -12.89
CA LEU A 206 7.89 -3.58 -13.58
C LEU A 206 6.50 -2.91 -13.76
N GLU A 207 5.45 -3.73 -13.79
CA GLU A 207 4.06 -3.30 -14.07
C GLU A 207 3.43 -2.45 -12.95
N SER A 208 3.96 -2.55 -11.73
CA SER A 208 3.32 -1.97 -10.54
C SER A 208 3.37 -0.45 -10.48
N ASP A 209 4.46 0.15 -10.97
CA ASP A 209 4.59 1.61 -11.02
C ASP A 209 3.71 2.18 -12.15
N ILE A 210 3.60 1.46 -13.28
CA ILE A 210 2.71 1.81 -14.40
C ILE A 210 1.23 1.77 -13.98
N TYR A 211 0.83 0.80 -13.15
CA TYR A 211 -0.56 0.67 -12.71
C TYR A 211 -1.05 1.85 -11.86
N LEU A 212 -0.16 2.49 -11.11
CA LEU A 212 -0.49 3.72 -10.37
C LEU A 212 -0.45 4.96 -11.27
N THR A 213 0.14 4.88 -12.46
CA THR A 213 0.35 6.01 -13.38
C THR A 213 -0.46 5.93 -14.68
N SER A 214 -1.25 4.88 -14.89
CA SER A 214 -2.08 4.72 -16.09
C SER A 214 -3.47 5.36 -15.94
N PRO A 215 -4.05 5.95 -17.01
CA PRO A 215 -5.43 6.44 -17.00
C PRO A 215 -6.42 5.32 -16.63
N PRO A 216 -7.49 5.61 -15.87
CA PRO A 216 -8.01 6.94 -15.53
C PRO A 216 -7.35 7.59 -14.30
N LEU A 217 -6.33 6.96 -13.70
CA LEU A 217 -5.75 7.40 -12.42
C LEU A 217 -4.73 8.55 -12.54
N VAL A 218 -4.23 8.88 -13.74
CA VAL A 218 -3.26 9.98 -13.94
C VAL A 218 -3.54 10.83 -15.20
N TRP A 219 -3.82 12.10 -14.93
CA TRP A 219 -3.50 13.28 -15.74
C TRP A 219 -2.60 14.15 -14.82
N PRO A 220 -1.55 14.81 -15.36
CA PRO A 220 -0.17 14.75 -14.85
C PRO A 220 -0.06 14.87 -13.30
N ALA A 221 0.26 13.74 -12.65
CA ALA A 221 0.10 13.57 -11.19
C ALA A 221 1.38 13.73 -10.35
N GLY A 222 2.58 13.74 -10.95
CA GLY A 222 3.85 13.80 -10.20
C GLY A 222 3.92 15.00 -9.25
N ASP A 223 3.57 16.18 -9.75
CA ASP A 223 3.71 17.45 -9.02
C ASP A 223 2.61 17.69 -7.97
N SER A 224 1.55 16.89 -7.96
CA SER A 224 0.34 17.17 -7.19
C SER A 224 0.51 16.98 -5.67
N TYR A 225 1.17 15.91 -5.25
CA TYR A 225 1.46 15.64 -3.83
C TYR A 225 2.44 16.65 -3.24
N GLU A 226 3.52 16.94 -3.97
CA GLU A 226 4.51 17.94 -3.56
C GLU A 226 3.90 19.34 -3.50
N THR A 227 3.07 19.70 -4.49
CA THR A 227 2.34 20.97 -4.49
C THR A 227 1.38 21.07 -3.30
N ALA A 228 0.58 20.04 -3.01
CA ALA A 228 -0.32 20.04 -1.87
C ALA A 228 0.43 20.19 -0.53
N THR A 229 1.58 19.53 -0.40
CA THR A 229 2.44 19.63 0.78
C THR A 229 3.04 21.03 0.94
N SER A 230 3.49 21.63 -0.16
CA SER A 230 4.00 23.01 -0.17
C SER A 230 2.92 24.03 0.21
N GLU A 231 1.71 23.89 -0.35
CA GLU A 231 0.57 24.75 -0.01
C GLU A 231 0.16 24.57 1.47
N PHE A 232 0.17 23.34 1.99
CA PHE A 232 -0.08 23.10 3.42
C PHE A 232 0.96 23.82 4.30
N GLN A 233 2.24 23.75 3.96
CA GLN A 233 3.30 24.45 4.70
C GLN A 233 3.12 25.98 4.66
N MET A 234 2.70 26.53 3.52
CA MET A 234 2.38 27.95 3.40
C MET A 234 1.22 28.35 4.33
N VAL A 235 0.13 27.57 4.35
CA VAL A 235 -1.02 27.81 5.24
C VAL A 235 -0.59 27.69 6.70
N ALA A 236 0.14 26.64 7.07
CA ALA A 236 0.65 26.44 8.42
C ALA A 236 1.54 27.60 8.89
N ASN A 237 2.41 28.11 8.02
CA ASN A 237 3.26 29.27 8.33
C ASN A 237 2.45 30.56 8.49
N THR A 238 1.39 30.74 7.70
CA THR A 238 0.49 31.88 7.82
C THR A 238 -0.26 31.86 9.15
N ILE A 239 -0.78 30.70 9.56
CA ILE A 239 -1.48 30.53 10.86
C ILE A 239 -0.53 30.85 12.02
N ARG A 240 0.74 30.39 11.96
CA ARG A 240 1.75 30.70 12.99
C ARG A 240 2.06 32.19 13.15
N GLN A 241 1.81 33.01 12.13
CA GLN A 241 2.12 34.44 12.13
C GLN A 241 1.00 35.32 12.72
N ILE A 242 -0.16 34.74 13.08
CA ILE A 242 -1.28 35.47 13.67
C ILE A 242 -0.91 35.90 15.10
N LYS A 243 -0.67 37.20 15.30
CA LYS A 243 -0.24 37.77 16.60
C LYS A 243 -1.39 38.07 17.56
N ASP A 244 -2.58 38.32 17.04
CA ASP A 244 -3.76 38.73 17.84
C ASP A 244 -4.59 37.54 18.34
N PHE A 245 -4.08 36.31 18.22
CA PHE A 245 -4.79 35.12 18.69
C PHE A 245 -4.51 34.91 20.20
N PRO A 246 -5.54 34.64 21.04
CA PRO A 246 -5.39 34.60 22.51
C PRO A 246 -4.41 33.57 23.08
N LEU A 247 -4.08 32.52 22.32
CA LEU A 247 -3.15 31.45 22.71
C LEU A 247 -2.13 31.20 21.60
N GLY A 248 -0.88 30.88 21.92
CA GLY A 248 0.09 30.48 20.91
C GLY A 248 -0.30 29.15 20.23
N PHE A 249 0.11 28.98 18.97
CA PHE A 249 0.03 27.71 18.26
C PHE A 249 1.25 26.85 18.58
N LYS A 250 1.08 25.80 19.37
CA LYS A 250 2.16 24.87 19.77
C LYS A 250 2.59 23.96 18.62
N LYS A 251 1.64 23.34 17.92
CA LYS A 251 1.91 22.41 16.81
C LYS A 251 0.85 22.53 15.72
N ILE A 252 1.29 22.44 14.47
CA ILE A 252 0.41 22.35 13.30
C ILE A 252 0.88 21.15 12.49
N SER A 253 0.01 20.15 12.32
CA SER A 253 0.35 18.90 11.62
C SER A 253 -0.69 18.55 10.57
N GLY A 254 -0.22 18.11 9.40
CA GLY A 254 -1.08 17.52 8.38
C GLY A 254 -1.39 16.07 8.72
N VAL A 255 -2.66 15.68 8.68
CA VAL A 255 -3.09 14.32 9.04
C VAL A 255 -3.72 13.57 7.87
N SER A 256 -4.06 14.26 6.79
CA SER A 256 -4.52 13.63 5.57
C SER A 256 -3.47 12.70 4.96
N PRO A 257 -3.84 11.47 4.53
CA PRO A 257 -2.96 10.56 3.78
C PRO A 257 -2.36 11.18 2.52
N SER A 258 -3.05 12.19 1.93
CA SER A 258 -2.53 12.90 0.76
C SER A 258 -1.29 13.75 1.06
N LEU A 259 -1.13 14.22 2.31
CA LEU A 259 0.06 14.98 2.73
C LEU A 259 1.26 14.06 3.02
N SER A 260 1.03 12.76 3.25
CA SER A 260 2.07 11.73 3.35
C SER A 260 2.30 10.97 2.04
N SER A 261 1.72 11.42 0.92
CA SER A 261 1.75 10.74 -0.38
C SER A 261 1.19 9.30 -0.33
N THR A 262 0.35 8.96 0.64
CA THR A 262 -0.22 7.61 0.81
C THR A 262 -1.67 7.50 0.35
N SER A 263 -2.31 8.57 -0.14
CA SER A 263 -3.65 8.48 -0.74
C SER A 263 -3.59 7.83 -2.12
N VAL A 264 -4.58 6.99 -2.47
CA VAL A 264 -4.62 6.33 -3.79
C VAL A 264 -4.68 7.38 -4.91
N LYS A 265 -5.67 8.27 -4.79
CA LYS A 265 -5.86 9.42 -5.68
C LYS A 265 -4.99 10.58 -5.21
N PRO A 266 -4.23 11.22 -6.11
CA PRO A 266 -3.51 12.44 -5.79
C PRO A 266 -4.44 13.59 -5.38
N PRO A 267 -3.98 14.49 -4.49
CA PRO A 267 -4.72 15.69 -4.15
C PRO A 267 -4.70 16.65 -5.34
N PHE A 268 -5.88 16.93 -5.90
CA PHE A 268 -6.03 17.88 -6.98
C PHE A 268 -6.66 19.19 -6.49
N PRO A 269 -6.33 20.32 -7.15
CA PRO A 269 -6.99 21.58 -6.88
C PRO A 269 -8.49 21.49 -7.20
N CYS A 270 -9.32 22.12 -6.36
CA CYS A 270 -10.77 22.21 -6.57
C CYS A 270 -11.03 23.10 -7.80
N SER A 271 -11.34 22.49 -8.94
CA SER A 271 -11.63 23.23 -10.17
C SER A 271 -13.07 23.72 -10.23
N ARG A 272 -14.04 22.87 -9.88
CA ARG A 272 -15.47 23.10 -10.13
C ARG A 272 -16.39 22.77 -8.97
N HIS A 273 -16.00 21.78 -8.18
CA HIS A 273 -16.66 21.36 -6.94
C HIS A 273 -15.63 21.32 -5.82
N LEU A 274 -16.09 21.53 -4.59
CA LEU A 274 -15.24 21.23 -3.43
C LEU A 274 -15.03 19.71 -3.36
N GLY A 275 -13.77 19.30 -3.46
CA GLY A 275 -13.34 17.93 -3.19
C GLY A 275 -13.33 17.63 -1.70
N PRO A 276 -13.02 16.38 -1.30
CA PRO A 276 -12.81 16.07 0.11
C PRO A 276 -11.65 16.93 0.65
N PRO A 277 -11.84 17.61 1.80
CA PRO A 277 -10.81 18.50 2.34
C PRO A 277 -9.57 17.73 2.81
N LEU A 278 -8.41 18.37 2.70
CA LEU A 278 -7.16 17.88 3.26
C LEU A 278 -7.10 18.23 4.75
N GLU A 279 -7.19 17.21 5.59
CA GLU A 279 -7.26 17.37 7.05
C GLU A 279 -5.92 17.76 7.68
N GLY A 280 -5.99 18.71 8.61
CA GLY A 280 -4.90 19.18 9.45
C GLY A 280 -5.35 19.38 10.90
N GLU A 281 -4.36 19.45 11.79
CA GLU A 281 -4.55 19.59 13.23
C GLU A 281 -3.79 20.79 13.77
N LEU A 282 -4.45 21.52 14.67
CA LEU A 282 -3.92 22.69 15.37
C LEU A 282 -3.90 22.40 16.87
N GLU A 283 -2.71 22.26 17.45
CA GLU A 283 -2.50 22.16 18.89
C GLU A 283 -2.15 23.53 19.44
N LEU A 284 -2.94 24.00 20.41
CA LEU A 284 -2.67 25.26 21.11
C LEU A 284 -1.76 25.05 22.32
N GLU A 285 -1.15 26.13 22.79
CA GLU A 285 -0.47 26.14 24.09
C GLU A 285 -1.43 25.81 25.24
N GLY A 286 -0.87 25.23 26.31
CA GLY A 286 -1.64 24.87 27.49
C GLY A 286 -2.19 26.12 28.19
N SER A 287 -3.45 26.06 28.62
CA SER A 287 -4.07 27.11 29.44
C SER A 287 -4.82 26.49 30.62
N SER A 288 -4.80 27.14 31.77
CA SER A 288 -5.61 26.74 32.94
C SER A 288 -7.07 27.18 32.81
N MET A 289 -7.40 27.99 31.80
CA MET A 289 -8.73 28.58 31.60
C MET A 289 -9.67 27.70 30.75
N TRP A 290 -9.23 26.50 30.34
CA TRP A 290 -10.06 25.59 29.58
C TRP A 290 -11.18 25.01 30.45
N PRO A 291 -12.46 25.10 30.03
CA PRO A 291 -13.57 24.53 30.78
C PRO A 291 -13.43 23.02 30.95
N ILE A 292 -13.85 22.50 32.10
CA ILE A 292 -13.91 21.05 32.36
C ILE A 292 -15.16 20.44 31.69
N ASP A 293 -16.19 21.23 31.43
CA ASP A 293 -17.40 20.76 30.75
C ASP A 293 -17.20 20.62 29.22
N PRO A 294 -17.45 19.46 28.59
CA PRO A 294 -17.29 19.25 27.14
C PRO A 294 -18.19 20.17 26.28
N GLU A 295 -19.39 20.53 26.74
CA GLU A 295 -20.25 21.46 26.00
C GLU A 295 -19.68 22.87 25.98
N GLN A 296 -19.23 23.38 27.14
CA GLN A 296 -18.56 24.68 27.21
C GLN A 296 -17.24 24.69 26.40
N ARG A 297 -16.47 23.60 26.43
CA ARG A 297 -15.28 23.45 25.56
C ARG A 297 -15.63 23.55 24.09
N SER A 298 -16.71 22.89 23.67
CA SER A 298 -17.21 22.97 22.30
C SER A 298 -17.66 24.39 21.95
N ARG A 299 -18.37 25.09 22.83
CA ARG A 299 -18.78 26.49 22.62
C ARG A 299 -17.61 27.45 22.47
N ILE A 300 -16.50 27.23 23.18
CA ILE A 300 -15.25 27.99 22.98
C ILE A 300 -14.61 27.65 21.63
N ARG A 301 -14.62 26.37 21.21
CA ARG A 301 -14.18 25.96 19.85
C ARG A 301 -15.00 26.65 18.76
N VAL A 302 -16.33 26.78 18.95
CA VAL A 302 -17.24 27.53 18.07
C VAL A 302 -16.96 29.04 18.09
N GLY A 303 -16.60 29.61 19.24
CA GLY A 303 -16.22 31.03 19.33
C GLY A 303 -14.91 31.35 18.60
N ILE A 304 -14.03 30.37 18.47
CA ILE A 304 -12.74 30.45 17.76
C ILE A 304 -12.88 30.18 16.25
N ALA A 305 -13.79 29.28 15.85
CA ALA A 305 -14.07 28.94 14.45
C ALA A 305 -15.45 29.50 14.05
N THR A 306 -15.47 30.62 13.34
CA THR A 306 -16.70 31.35 12.98
C THR A 306 -17.84 30.49 12.42
N THR A 307 -19.01 30.65 13.05
CA THR A 307 -20.39 30.39 12.58
C THR A 307 -20.71 29.05 11.93
N ASN A 308 -21.12 28.07 12.74
CA ASN A 308 -22.41 27.37 12.59
C ASN A 308 -22.76 26.55 13.84
N ARG A 309 -24.04 26.57 14.22
CA ARG A 309 -24.57 26.12 15.53
C ARG A 309 -24.99 24.64 15.58
N LEU A 310 -24.43 23.76 14.75
CA LEU A 310 -24.90 22.37 14.69
C LEU A 310 -23.70 21.41 14.81
N HIS A 311 -23.70 20.71 15.95
CA HIS A 311 -22.80 19.66 16.43
C HIS A 311 -21.42 20.10 16.96
N ASN A 312 -21.01 19.47 18.07
CA ASN A 312 -19.99 19.90 19.04
C ASN A 312 -18.52 19.89 18.53
N ILE A 313 -18.28 19.87 17.21
CA ILE A 313 -16.95 19.85 16.60
C ILE A 313 -16.92 20.91 15.49
N CYS A 314 -16.14 21.96 15.70
CA CYS A 314 -15.93 23.00 14.69
C CYS A 314 -14.65 22.75 13.92
N PHE A 315 -14.74 22.99 12.62
CA PHE A 315 -13.63 22.90 11.69
C PHE A 315 -13.37 24.27 11.06
N LEU A 316 -12.11 24.56 10.78
CA LEU A 316 -11.70 25.72 9.99
C LEU A 316 -11.33 25.25 8.59
N ASP A 317 -12.16 25.60 7.60
CA ASP A 317 -11.90 25.28 6.20
C ASP A 317 -11.18 26.47 5.52
N ILE A 318 -10.00 26.22 4.95
CA ILE A 318 -9.17 27.20 4.25
C ILE A 318 -8.99 26.77 2.81
N LEU A 319 -9.44 27.60 1.87
CA LEU A 319 -9.21 27.41 0.44
C LEU A 319 -8.03 28.29 -0.02
N THR A 320 -6.96 27.68 -0.52
CA THR A 320 -5.78 28.40 -1.01
C THR A 320 -6.02 29.02 -2.38
N LYS A 321 -5.12 29.92 -2.80
CA LYS A 321 -5.16 30.52 -4.15
C LYS A 321 -5.04 29.46 -5.25
N ARG A 322 -4.26 28.41 -5.01
CA ARG A 322 -4.14 27.23 -5.89
C ARG A 322 -5.34 26.28 -5.79
N GLN A 323 -6.42 26.66 -5.09
CA GLN A 323 -7.67 25.91 -4.94
C GLN A 323 -7.54 24.59 -4.15
N TYR A 324 -6.54 24.44 -3.28
CA TYR A 324 -6.50 23.34 -2.33
C TYR A 324 -7.33 23.68 -1.09
N LEU A 325 -8.27 22.79 -0.73
CA LEU A 325 -9.12 22.91 0.44
C LEU A 325 -8.49 22.17 1.62
N PHE A 326 -8.18 22.88 2.69
CA PHE A 326 -7.67 22.33 3.95
C PHE A 326 -8.71 22.46 5.04
N ARG A 327 -8.90 21.42 5.84
CA ARG A 327 -9.80 21.40 6.99
C ARG A 327 -9.00 21.22 8.27
N PHE A 328 -8.99 22.23 9.12
CA PHE A 328 -8.27 22.18 10.40
C PHE A 328 -9.21 21.87 11.55
N ARG A 329 -8.82 20.89 12.38
CA ARG A 329 -9.44 20.61 13.68
C ARG A 329 -8.57 21.14 14.81
N LEU A 330 -9.19 21.71 15.84
CA LEU A 330 -8.50 22.17 17.04
C LEU A 330 -8.33 20.99 18.02
N VAL A 331 -7.09 20.69 18.40
CA VAL A 331 -6.74 19.64 19.36
C VAL A 331 -6.29 20.29 20.66
N HIS A 332 -6.84 19.84 21.79
CA HIS A 332 -6.51 20.39 23.09
C HIS A 332 -5.63 19.45 23.93
N ALA A 333 -4.71 20.00 24.73
CA ALA A 333 -3.76 19.23 25.54
C ALA A 333 -4.41 18.25 26.55
N LEU A 334 -5.64 18.49 27.02
CA LEU A 334 -6.39 17.56 27.89
C LEU A 334 -7.02 16.37 27.14
N GLU A 335 -7.08 16.40 25.80
CA GLU A 335 -7.42 15.20 25.01
C GLU A 335 -6.22 14.23 24.92
N ASN A 336 -5.03 14.68 25.32
CA ASN A 336 -3.89 13.85 25.69
C ASN A 336 -3.88 13.63 27.22
N PRO A 337 -4.60 12.64 27.77
CA PRO A 337 -4.31 12.23 29.14
C PRO A 337 -2.86 11.73 29.15
N GLN A 338 -1.99 12.47 29.83
CA GLN A 338 -0.70 11.90 30.22
C GLN A 338 -1.00 10.59 30.94
N ARG A 339 -0.40 9.50 30.44
CA ARG A 339 -0.46 8.16 31.02
C ARG A 339 -0.22 8.26 32.53
N GLY A 340 -1.24 8.08 33.38
CA GLY A 340 -0.98 8.03 34.82
C GLY A 340 -2.14 8.09 35.82
N VAL A 341 -3.33 8.62 35.49
CA VAL A 341 -4.39 8.72 36.52
C VAL A 341 -5.68 8.08 36.04
N SER A 342 -5.97 6.90 36.60
CA SER A 342 -7.30 6.30 36.55
C SER A 342 -8.24 7.13 37.41
N LEU A 343 -8.97 8.07 36.80
CA LEU A 343 -10.15 8.66 37.43
C LEU A 343 -11.35 7.87 36.95
N ASN A 344 -11.92 7.09 37.87
CA ASN A 344 -13.20 6.40 37.71
C ASN A 344 -14.30 7.45 37.47
N LEU A 345 -14.53 7.82 36.22
CA LEU A 345 -15.72 8.55 35.80
C LEU A 345 -16.78 7.55 35.36
N PRO A 346 -18.06 7.75 35.72
CA PRO A 346 -19.14 6.89 35.27
C PRO A 346 -19.24 6.92 33.73
N PRO A 347 -19.61 5.81 33.09
CA PRO A 347 -19.69 5.72 31.64
C PRO A 347 -20.84 6.62 31.15
N ASP A 348 -20.48 7.75 30.54
CA ASP A 348 -21.42 8.65 29.90
C ASP A 348 -21.73 8.11 28.48
N PRO A 349 -22.96 7.66 28.18
CA PRO A 349 -23.31 7.03 26.92
C PRO A 349 -23.18 7.97 25.70
N SER A 350 -23.13 9.29 25.93
CA SER A 350 -23.00 10.31 24.89
C SER A 350 -21.57 10.44 24.32
N LEU A 351 -20.55 10.08 25.11
CA LEU A 351 -19.15 10.02 24.67
C LEU A 351 -18.86 8.79 23.81
N GLY A 352 -19.70 7.75 23.90
CA GLY A 352 -19.58 6.53 23.10
C GLY A 352 -19.61 6.83 21.59
N ILE A 353 -20.48 7.70 21.11
CA ILE A 353 -20.68 7.88 19.66
C ILE A 353 -19.45 8.55 18.99
N LEU A 354 -18.64 9.32 19.73
CA LEU A 354 -17.43 9.96 19.22
C LEU A 354 -16.14 9.23 19.62
N SER A 355 -16.18 8.38 20.65
CA SER A 355 -15.05 7.53 21.06
C SER A 355 -15.04 6.16 20.36
N GLN A 356 -16.11 5.79 19.64
CA GLN A 356 -16.24 4.53 18.88
C GLN A 356 -15.63 4.64 17.47
N GLY A 357 -14.62 5.49 17.29
CA GLY A 357 -13.66 5.30 16.21
C GLY A 357 -12.70 4.18 16.61
N PRO A 358 -12.37 3.23 15.73
CA PRO A 358 -11.55 2.06 16.08
C PRO A 358 -10.07 2.36 16.42
N ILE A 359 -9.70 3.65 16.52
CA ILE A 359 -8.36 4.12 16.90
C ILE A 359 -8.53 5.30 17.86
N HIS A 360 -7.98 5.17 19.06
CA HIS A 360 -7.91 6.28 20.03
C HIS A 360 -7.14 7.46 19.38
N PRO A 361 -7.63 8.72 19.45
CA PRO A 361 -7.05 9.86 18.75
C PRO A 361 -5.56 10.11 19.02
N ASN A 362 -5.02 9.62 20.14
CA ASN A 362 -3.63 9.83 20.54
C ASN A 362 -2.65 8.83 19.88
N ASN A 363 -3.11 7.63 19.52
CA ASN A 363 -2.27 6.65 18.82
C ASN A 363 -2.11 7.01 17.34
N THR A 364 -3.12 7.67 16.76
CA THR A 364 -3.12 8.13 15.37
C THR A 364 -1.95 9.08 15.08
N LEU A 365 -1.61 10.00 15.99
CA LEU A 365 -0.55 10.98 15.77
C LEU A 365 0.86 10.37 15.74
N GLN A 366 1.17 9.47 16.67
CA GLN A 366 2.46 8.77 16.67
C GLN A 366 2.59 7.85 15.47
N LEU A 367 1.50 7.15 15.14
CA LEU A 367 1.43 6.31 13.97
C LEU A 367 1.69 7.10 12.68
N ARG A 368 1.03 8.26 12.52
CA ARG A 368 1.21 9.14 11.37
C ARG A 368 2.62 9.70 11.27
N ALA A 369 3.22 10.11 12.38
CA ALA A 369 4.61 10.53 12.39
C ALA A 369 5.54 9.40 11.90
N SER A 370 5.28 8.16 12.34
CA SER A 370 6.02 6.98 11.89
C SER A 370 5.83 6.71 10.39
N THR A 371 4.61 6.82 9.85
CA THR A 371 4.32 6.69 8.41
C THR A 371 5.07 7.74 7.60
N ILE A 372 5.02 9.02 8.00
CA ILE A 372 5.71 10.12 7.31
C ILE A 372 7.22 9.86 7.29
N GLN A 373 7.79 9.43 8.43
CA GLN A 373 9.19 9.04 8.50
C GLN A 373 9.51 7.91 7.52
N ARG A 374 8.65 6.90 7.41
CA ARG A 374 8.84 5.79 6.45
C ARG A 374 8.78 6.25 4.99
N CYS A 375 7.85 7.13 4.64
CA CYS A 375 7.82 7.73 3.30
C CYS A 375 9.15 8.43 2.95
N SER A 376 9.81 9.06 3.93
CA SER A 376 11.11 9.71 3.71
C SER A 376 12.29 8.73 3.65
N GLN A 377 12.21 7.60 4.37
CA GLN A 377 13.29 6.61 4.43
C GLN A 377 13.27 5.65 3.25
N HIS A 378 12.08 5.37 2.71
CA HIS A 378 11.82 4.35 1.69
C HIS A 378 11.03 4.95 0.53
N GLN A 379 11.68 5.03 -0.62
CA GLN A 379 11.12 5.51 -1.88
C GLN A 379 9.87 4.73 -2.32
N TYR A 380 9.81 3.42 -2.09
CA TYR A 380 8.69 2.58 -2.53
C TYR A 380 7.58 2.41 -1.49
N PHE A 381 7.71 2.99 -0.30
CA PHE A 381 6.71 2.83 0.76
C PHE A 381 5.37 3.47 0.38
N SER A 382 5.40 4.72 -0.09
CA SER A 382 4.19 5.46 -0.50
C SER A 382 3.43 4.74 -1.63
N SER A 383 4.12 4.33 -2.70
CA SER A 383 3.50 3.59 -3.81
C SER A 383 2.93 2.25 -3.33
N SER A 384 3.64 1.54 -2.44
CA SER A 384 3.17 0.27 -1.88
C SER A 384 1.87 0.40 -1.09
N VAL A 385 1.77 1.44 -0.26
CA VAL A 385 0.54 1.75 0.49
C VAL A 385 -0.59 2.04 -0.49
N ARG A 386 -0.34 2.83 -1.54
CA ARG A 386 -1.34 3.19 -2.54
C ARG A 386 -1.87 1.98 -3.30
N VAL A 387 -0.98 1.08 -3.73
CA VAL A 387 -1.37 -0.19 -4.37
C VAL A 387 -2.19 -1.05 -3.42
N LEU A 388 -1.79 -1.17 -2.15
CA LEU A 388 -2.56 -1.92 -1.15
C LEU A 388 -3.97 -1.35 -0.97
N LYS A 389 -4.08 -0.03 -0.76
CA LYS A 389 -5.36 0.65 -0.62
C LYS A 389 -6.22 0.46 -1.87
N LYS A 390 -5.63 0.57 -3.07
CA LYS A 390 -6.32 0.30 -4.34
C LYS A 390 -6.84 -1.13 -4.41
N TRP A 391 -6.07 -2.11 -3.95
CA TRP A 391 -6.53 -3.51 -3.88
C TRP A 391 -7.72 -3.66 -2.93
N PHE A 392 -7.68 -3.08 -1.73
CA PHE A 392 -8.82 -3.09 -0.81
C PHE A 392 -10.05 -2.40 -1.40
N GLN A 393 -9.86 -1.30 -2.15
CA GLN A 393 -10.93 -0.59 -2.85
C GLN A 393 -11.54 -1.42 -3.98
N SER A 394 -10.69 -2.02 -4.81
CA SER A 394 -11.07 -2.94 -5.89
C SER A 394 -11.92 -4.09 -5.39
N HIS A 395 -11.58 -4.67 -4.24
CA HIS A 395 -12.30 -5.81 -3.64
C HIS A 395 -13.46 -5.39 -2.71
N HIS A 396 -13.85 -4.11 -2.72
CA HIS A 396 -14.92 -3.53 -1.90
C HIS A 396 -14.73 -3.68 -0.39
N LEU A 397 -13.50 -3.88 0.07
CA LEU A 397 -13.15 -4.02 1.49
C LEU A 397 -12.83 -2.68 2.15
N ALA A 398 -12.38 -1.68 1.37
CA ALA A 398 -11.84 -0.41 1.90
C ALA A 398 -12.76 0.31 2.89
N PHE A 399 -14.08 0.19 2.75
CA PHE A 399 -15.06 0.81 3.65
C PHE A 399 -14.96 0.31 5.10
N PHE A 400 -14.41 -0.88 5.33
CA PHE A 400 -14.26 -1.48 6.66
C PHE A 400 -12.90 -1.22 7.30
N PHE A 401 -11.97 -0.56 6.60
CA PHE A 401 -10.61 -0.32 7.05
C PHE A 401 -10.29 1.17 7.06
N THR A 402 -9.74 1.68 8.16
CA THR A 402 -9.19 3.04 8.15
C THR A 402 -7.88 3.07 7.38
N GLU A 403 -7.58 4.24 6.81
CA GLU A 403 -6.34 4.47 6.04
C GLU A 403 -5.07 4.16 6.87
N ASP A 404 -5.12 4.41 8.19
CA ASP A 404 -4.07 4.09 9.16
C ASP A 404 -3.75 2.59 9.24
N ILE A 405 -4.78 1.75 9.29
CA ILE A 405 -4.61 0.29 9.39
C ILE A 405 -3.98 -0.26 8.10
N LEU A 406 -4.38 0.29 6.95
CA LEU A 406 -3.82 -0.11 5.66
C LEU A 406 -2.34 0.32 5.54
N GLU A 407 -1.98 1.50 6.04
CA GLU A 407 -0.59 1.94 6.15
C GLU A 407 0.24 1.03 7.08
N LEU A 408 -0.34 0.59 8.20
CA LEU A 408 0.28 -0.37 9.12
C LEU A 408 0.55 -1.72 8.46
N PHE A 409 -0.41 -2.26 7.70
CA PHE A 409 -0.22 -3.51 6.97
C PHE A 409 0.95 -3.44 5.99
N THR A 410 1.14 -2.30 5.30
CA THR A 410 2.33 -2.10 4.46
C THR A 410 3.59 -1.96 5.30
N THR A 411 3.53 -1.30 6.45
CA THR A 411 4.71 -1.06 7.30
C THR A 411 5.38 -2.36 7.78
N VAL A 412 4.62 -3.45 7.94
CA VAL A 412 5.12 -4.78 8.32
C VAL A 412 6.29 -5.25 7.44
N VAL A 413 6.31 -4.89 6.15
CA VAL A 413 7.36 -5.34 5.21
C VAL A 413 8.54 -4.38 5.09
N PHE A 414 8.43 -3.17 5.64
CA PHE A 414 9.50 -2.15 5.64
C PHE A 414 10.19 -2.09 7.01
N SER A 415 10.61 -3.25 7.52
CA SER A 415 11.35 -3.33 8.78
C SER A 415 12.86 -3.33 8.55
N GLN A 416 13.57 -2.48 9.30
CA GLN A 416 15.04 -2.47 9.32
C GLN A 416 15.61 -3.73 9.95
N TYR A 417 14.81 -4.47 10.73
CA TYR A 417 15.19 -5.74 11.36
C TYR A 417 15.11 -6.94 10.42
N THR A 418 14.88 -6.69 9.14
CA THR A 418 14.99 -7.67 8.05
C THR A 418 15.67 -7.02 6.83
N PRO A 419 16.98 -6.65 6.91
CA PRO A 419 17.65 -5.82 5.89
C PRO A 419 17.73 -6.46 4.50
N ALA A 420 17.91 -7.79 4.43
CA ALA A 420 17.91 -8.54 3.18
C ALA A 420 16.54 -8.51 2.47
N SER A 421 15.51 -8.00 3.15
CA SER A 421 14.13 -7.93 2.67
C SER A 421 13.54 -6.52 2.80
N ILE A 422 14.31 -5.44 2.64
CA ILE A 422 13.67 -4.15 2.32
C ILE A 422 13.24 -4.23 0.85
N PRO A 423 11.95 -4.06 0.50
CA PRO A 423 11.50 -4.11 -0.89
C PRO A 423 12.15 -3.00 -1.73
N GLY A 424 12.73 -3.36 -2.86
CA GLY A 424 13.26 -2.43 -3.87
C GLY A 424 12.29 -2.14 -5.01
N SER A 425 11.04 -2.61 -4.91
CA SER A 425 9.96 -2.28 -5.85
C SER A 425 8.58 -2.32 -5.16
N THR A 426 7.62 -1.58 -5.73
CA THR A 426 6.22 -1.57 -5.30
C THR A 426 5.60 -2.97 -5.37
N TYR A 427 5.83 -3.71 -6.46
CA TYR A 427 5.35 -5.07 -6.66
C TYR A 427 5.81 -6.03 -5.56
N CYS A 428 7.11 -6.01 -5.23
CA CYS A 428 7.69 -6.89 -4.23
C CYS A 428 7.09 -6.65 -2.85
N SER A 429 6.97 -5.39 -2.48
CA SER A 429 6.30 -4.96 -1.26
C SER A 429 4.87 -5.47 -1.21
N PHE A 430 4.06 -5.21 -2.24
CA PHE A 430 2.67 -5.64 -2.31
C PHE A 430 2.53 -7.17 -2.17
N ARG A 431 3.33 -7.94 -2.91
CA ARG A 431 3.32 -9.40 -2.83
C ARG A 431 3.68 -9.89 -1.43
N ARG A 432 4.66 -9.27 -0.77
CA ARG A 432 5.04 -9.63 0.61
C ARG A 432 3.94 -9.28 1.59
N VAL A 433 3.28 -8.13 1.47
CA VAL A 433 2.13 -7.76 2.30
C VAL A 433 1.01 -8.79 2.14
N MET A 434 0.67 -9.17 0.90
CA MET A 434 -0.33 -10.21 0.63
C MET A 434 0.06 -11.55 1.25
N ALA A 435 1.33 -11.94 1.15
CA ALA A 435 1.85 -13.14 1.81
C ALA A 435 1.73 -13.06 3.35
N ARG A 436 1.96 -11.90 3.95
CA ARG A 436 1.79 -11.73 5.41
C ARG A 436 0.33 -11.81 5.81
N ILE A 437 -0.58 -11.14 5.10
CA ILE A 437 -2.02 -11.17 5.39
C ILE A 437 -2.60 -12.57 5.16
N SER A 438 -2.14 -13.31 4.14
CA SER A 438 -2.66 -14.65 3.81
C SER A 438 -2.35 -15.72 4.86
N HIS A 439 -1.20 -15.58 5.54
CA HIS A 439 -0.71 -16.49 6.57
C HIS A 439 -1.02 -16.01 7.98
N TRP A 440 -1.52 -14.78 8.15
CA TRP A 440 -1.85 -14.24 9.45
C TRP A 440 -3.15 -14.82 9.99
N ASP A 441 -3.03 -15.69 11.00
CA ASP A 441 -4.17 -16.13 11.81
C ASP A 441 -4.42 -15.13 12.94
N TRP A 442 -5.18 -14.08 12.61
CA TRP A 442 -5.55 -13.00 13.52
C TRP A 442 -6.35 -13.46 14.76
N ARG A 443 -6.81 -14.72 14.82
CA ARG A 443 -7.43 -15.32 16.01
C ARG A 443 -6.42 -15.85 17.02
N ARG A 444 -5.22 -16.21 16.55
CA ARG A 444 -4.18 -16.86 17.35
C ARG A 444 -3.02 -15.93 17.68
N THR A 445 -2.72 -15.00 16.79
CA THR A 445 -1.57 -14.10 16.96
C THR A 445 -1.93 -12.66 16.60
N PRO A 446 -1.44 -11.66 17.36
CA PRO A 446 -1.51 -10.27 16.93
C PRO A 446 -0.54 -10.02 15.77
N LEU A 447 -0.80 -8.96 15.01
CA LEU A 447 0.12 -8.48 13.99
C LEU A 447 1.22 -7.62 14.64
N GLU A 448 2.46 -8.11 14.61
CA GLU A 448 3.62 -7.39 15.10
C GLU A 448 4.14 -6.40 14.05
N VAL A 449 4.19 -5.10 14.39
CA VAL A 449 4.71 -4.06 13.50
C VAL A 449 5.92 -3.38 14.16
N GLU A 450 7.12 -3.84 13.83
CA GLU A 450 8.38 -3.43 14.46
C GLU A 450 8.95 -2.15 13.84
N VAL A 451 8.25 -1.03 14.01
CA VAL A 451 8.60 0.25 13.35
C VAL A 451 9.73 0.99 14.06
N LEU A 452 9.65 1.09 15.40
CA LEU A 452 10.60 1.86 16.22
C LEU A 452 11.74 1.01 16.77
N ARG A 453 11.39 -0.16 17.31
CA ARG A 453 12.33 -1.14 17.87
C ARG A 453 11.87 -2.57 17.57
N HIS A 454 12.75 -3.52 17.78
CA HIS A 454 12.39 -4.94 17.80
C HIS A 454 11.69 -5.29 19.12
N PHE A 455 10.75 -6.22 19.08
CA PHE A 455 10.24 -6.88 20.29
C PHE A 455 11.23 -7.96 20.72
N ALA A 456 11.70 -7.92 21.96
CA ALA A 456 12.50 -9.01 22.51
C ALA A 456 11.64 -10.29 22.69
N ASP A 457 12.29 -11.45 22.79
CA ASP A 457 11.60 -12.75 22.84
C ASP A 457 10.72 -12.91 24.11
N ASP A 458 11.15 -12.31 25.23
CA ASP A 458 10.38 -12.21 26.47
C ASP A 458 9.17 -11.28 26.30
N GLU A 459 9.33 -10.13 25.65
CA GLU A 459 8.20 -9.24 25.33
C GLU A 459 7.17 -9.93 24.43
N ARG A 460 7.61 -10.70 23.42
CA ARG A 460 6.71 -11.50 22.56
C ARG A 460 5.91 -12.51 23.37
N ALA A 461 6.55 -13.20 24.31
CA ALA A 461 5.86 -14.15 25.18
C ALA A 461 4.80 -13.46 26.05
N CYS A 462 5.10 -12.27 26.57
CA CYS A 462 4.14 -11.43 27.29
C CYS A 462 2.97 -10.98 26.39
N ILE A 463 3.26 -10.51 25.18
CA ILE A 463 2.27 -10.11 24.18
C ILE A 463 1.30 -11.26 23.88
N LEU A 464 1.82 -12.47 23.64
CA LEU A 464 0.99 -13.64 23.35
C LEU A 464 0.12 -14.04 24.56
N LYS A 465 0.64 -13.93 25.78
CA LYS A 465 -0.12 -14.19 27.00
C LYS A 465 -1.26 -13.18 27.18
N GLU A 466 -0.98 -11.90 27.00
CA GLU A 466 -1.98 -10.82 27.08
C GLU A 466 -3.04 -10.96 25.97
N PHE A 467 -2.61 -11.29 24.75
CA PHE A 467 -3.50 -11.58 23.64
C PHE A 467 -4.44 -12.76 23.94
N GLY A 468 -3.91 -13.87 24.46
CA GLY A 468 -4.71 -15.02 24.86
C GLY A 468 -5.77 -14.68 25.89
N ALA A 469 -5.39 -13.93 26.95
CA ALA A 469 -6.33 -13.49 27.98
C ALA A 469 -7.47 -12.62 27.40
N TYR A 470 -7.15 -11.72 26.47
CA TYR A 470 -8.14 -10.89 25.78
C TYR A 470 -9.10 -11.74 24.92
N GLN A 471 -8.58 -12.71 24.15
CA GLN A 471 -9.40 -13.59 23.30
C GLN A 471 -10.32 -14.49 24.12
N HIS A 472 -9.88 -14.97 25.28
CA HIS A 472 -10.73 -15.75 26.19
C HIS A 472 -11.88 -14.92 26.77
N THR A 473 -11.63 -13.64 27.05
CA THR A 473 -12.63 -12.73 27.64
C THR A 473 -13.63 -12.22 26.59
N ASN A 474 -13.18 -11.98 25.37
CA ASN A 474 -13.96 -11.36 24.31
C ASN A 474 -14.33 -12.36 23.20
N GLN A 475 -15.06 -13.42 23.56
CA GLN A 475 -15.67 -14.34 22.59
C GLN A 475 -16.92 -13.70 21.95
N ASN A 476 -16.75 -12.56 21.29
CA ASN A 476 -17.82 -11.90 20.55
C ASN A 476 -17.98 -12.51 19.15
N SER A 477 -19.12 -12.27 18.51
CA SER A 477 -19.39 -12.63 17.11
C SER A 477 -18.49 -11.89 16.10
N GLU A 478 -17.85 -10.80 16.51
CA GLU A 478 -16.97 -9.98 15.68
C GLU A 478 -15.50 -10.41 15.74
N ALA A 479 -14.78 -10.24 14.63
CA ALA A 479 -13.33 -10.42 14.61
C ALA A 479 -12.64 -9.17 15.15
N CYS A 480 -11.66 -9.33 16.04
CA CYS A 480 -10.83 -8.23 16.50
C CYS A 480 -9.41 -8.36 15.93
N LEU A 481 -9.09 -7.55 14.92
CA LEU A 481 -7.73 -7.46 14.40
C LEU A 481 -6.86 -6.73 15.43
N SER A 482 -5.95 -7.46 16.05
CA SER A 482 -5.06 -6.92 17.07
C SER A 482 -3.69 -6.65 16.47
N ILE A 483 -3.23 -5.40 16.56
CA ILE A 483 -1.93 -4.95 16.06
C ILE A 483 -1.12 -4.43 17.25
N VAL A 484 0.15 -4.83 17.33
CA VAL A 484 1.06 -4.38 18.39
C VAL A 484 2.20 -3.57 17.80
N LEU A 485 2.46 -2.43 18.44
CA LEU A 485 3.49 -1.48 18.08
C LEU A 485 4.43 -1.30 19.28
N PRO A 486 5.74 -1.29 19.08
CA PRO A 486 6.66 -0.99 20.14
C PRO A 486 6.65 0.52 20.42
N SER A 487 6.52 0.90 21.69
CA SER A 487 6.52 2.30 22.15
C SER A 487 7.86 2.69 22.77
N GLU A 488 8.02 3.97 23.07
CA GLU A 488 9.14 4.48 23.87
C GLU A 488 9.11 3.89 25.30
N CYS A 489 10.30 3.75 25.91
CA CYS A 489 10.48 3.22 27.27
C CYS A 489 10.04 1.75 27.47
N GLY A 490 10.19 0.88 26.45
CA GLY A 490 9.96 -0.56 26.61
C GLY A 490 8.49 -0.97 26.75
N LYS A 491 7.54 -0.07 26.43
CA LYS A 491 6.10 -0.39 26.43
C LYS A 491 5.65 -0.92 25.07
N VAL A 492 4.49 -1.59 25.07
CA VAL A 492 3.80 -2.09 23.88
C VAL A 492 2.47 -1.36 23.75
N ASP A 493 2.24 -0.76 22.59
CA ASP A 493 0.99 -0.11 22.23
C ASP A 493 0.10 -1.10 21.46
N TRP A 494 -1.14 -1.24 21.91
CA TRP A 494 -2.13 -2.12 21.31
C TRP A 494 -3.14 -1.33 20.50
N ILE A 495 -3.38 -1.78 19.27
CA ILE A 495 -4.52 -1.36 18.46
C ILE A 495 -5.46 -2.55 18.36
N ARG A 496 -6.69 -2.38 18.83
CA ARG A 496 -7.77 -3.37 18.76
C ARG A 496 -8.79 -2.87 17.77
N TYR A 497 -8.88 -3.52 16.62
CA TYR A 497 -9.69 -3.09 15.49
C TYR A 497 -10.82 -4.09 15.25
N PRO A 498 -12.02 -3.87 15.84
CA PRO A 498 -13.17 -4.74 15.64
C PRO A 498 -13.73 -4.60 14.22
N ILE A 499 -14.02 -5.73 13.58
CA ILE A 499 -14.65 -5.81 12.26
C ILE A 499 -15.56 -7.03 12.16
N PRO A 500 -16.54 -7.02 11.24
CA PRO A 500 -17.35 -8.20 10.98
C PRO A 500 -16.48 -9.41 10.62
N LEU A 501 -16.79 -10.55 11.23
CA LEU A 501 -16.04 -11.81 11.06
C LEU A 501 -15.89 -12.22 9.59
N LEU A 502 -16.96 -12.01 8.81
CA LEU A 502 -16.99 -12.30 7.38
C LEU A 502 -16.00 -11.43 6.61
N VAL A 503 -15.88 -10.14 6.96
CA VAL A 503 -14.95 -9.20 6.31
C VAL A 503 -13.51 -9.62 6.58
N ALA A 504 -13.18 -9.95 7.83
CA ALA A 504 -11.84 -10.45 8.20
C ALA A 504 -11.49 -11.74 7.45
N THR A 505 -12.44 -12.67 7.37
CA THR A 505 -12.25 -13.96 6.69
C THR A 505 -12.08 -13.78 5.19
N ARG A 506 -12.91 -12.93 4.55
CA ARG A 506 -12.82 -12.59 3.13
C ARG A 506 -11.49 -11.91 2.80
N MET A 507 -11.02 -10.98 3.65
CA MET A 507 -9.70 -10.34 3.48
C MET A 507 -8.59 -11.39 3.42
N THR A 508 -8.52 -12.32 4.38
CA THR A 508 -7.49 -13.37 4.41
C THR A 508 -7.59 -14.32 3.21
N GLN A 509 -8.81 -14.68 2.78
CA GLN A 509 -9.02 -15.53 1.61
C GLN A 509 -8.57 -14.84 0.32
N LEU A 510 -9.01 -13.61 0.07
CA LEU A 510 -8.62 -12.85 -1.12
C LEU A 510 -7.12 -12.56 -1.14
N ALA A 511 -6.51 -12.30 0.02
CA ALA A 511 -5.05 -12.14 0.12
C ALA A 511 -4.31 -13.43 -0.25
N ARG A 512 -4.83 -14.60 0.15
CA ARG A 512 -4.26 -15.91 -0.22
C ARG A 512 -4.39 -16.19 -1.71
N GLU A 513 -5.56 -15.96 -2.30
CA GLU A 513 -5.78 -16.11 -3.73
C GLU A 513 -4.88 -15.16 -4.54
N THR A 514 -4.78 -13.90 -4.09
CA THR A 514 -3.88 -12.89 -4.69
C THR A 514 -2.42 -13.35 -4.61
N HIS A 515 -1.96 -13.80 -3.44
CA HIS A 515 -0.59 -14.27 -3.26
C HIS A 515 -0.29 -15.45 -4.20
N ASN A 516 -1.18 -16.45 -4.27
CA ASN A 516 -1.03 -17.62 -5.13
C ASN A 516 -1.03 -17.25 -6.61
N ARG A 517 -1.93 -16.36 -7.05
CA ARG A 517 -1.99 -15.88 -8.44
C ARG A 517 -0.71 -15.16 -8.84
N LEU A 518 -0.12 -14.37 -7.94
CA LEU A 518 1.13 -13.67 -8.19
C LEU A 518 2.35 -14.60 -8.28
N LEU A 519 2.31 -15.82 -7.73
CA LEU A 519 3.39 -16.81 -7.90
C LEU A 519 3.55 -17.26 -9.35
N SER A 520 2.48 -17.22 -10.15
CA SER A 520 2.51 -17.60 -11.55
C SER A 520 3.14 -16.49 -12.40
N PRO A 521 4.15 -16.79 -13.24
CA PRO A 521 4.78 -15.80 -14.13
C PRO A 521 3.80 -15.18 -15.14
N SER A 522 2.74 -15.91 -15.50
CA SER A 522 1.77 -15.52 -16.53
C SER A 522 0.66 -14.57 -16.06
N THR A 523 0.51 -14.35 -14.76
CA THR A 523 -0.58 -13.52 -14.24
C THR A 523 -0.21 -12.03 -14.39
N PRO A 524 -0.95 -11.23 -15.18
CA PRO A 524 -0.71 -9.80 -15.25
C PRO A 524 -1.07 -9.15 -13.91
N PHE A 525 -0.31 -8.14 -13.49
CA PHE A 525 -0.52 -7.49 -12.19
C PHE A 525 -1.93 -6.91 -12.02
N GLN A 526 -2.56 -6.46 -13.10
CA GLN A 526 -3.90 -5.87 -13.06
C GLN A 526 -5.00 -6.88 -12.70
N ALA A 527 -4.82 -8.15 -13.05
CA ALA A 527 -5.84 -9.19 -12.84
C ALA A 527 -6.11 -9.49 -11.36
N VAL A 528 -5.19 -9.15 -10.44
CA VAL A 528 -5.42 -9.33 -9.00
C VAL A 528 -6.28 -8.22 -8.37
N PHE A 529 -6.64 -7.19 -9.14
CA PHE A 529 -7.51 -6.08 -8.75
C PHE A 529 -8.95 -6.24 -9.25
N GLU A 530 -9.28 -7.34 -9.92
CA GLU A 530 -10.64 -7.62 -10.39
C GLU A 530 -11.49 -8.21 -9.26
N PRO A 531 -12.62 -7.58 -8.87
CA PRO A 531 -13.48 -8.10 -7.83
C PRO A 531 -14.30 -9.30 -8.31
N ASP A 532 -14.48 -10.27 -7.42
CA ASP A 532 -15.52 -11.30 -7.58
C ASP A 532 -16.87 -10.76 -7.09
N MET A 533 -17.68 -10.28 -8.05
CA MET A 533 -19.04 -9.78 -7.81
C MET A 533 -20.04 -10.90 -7.52
N SER A 534 -19.71 -12.16 -7.82
CA SER A 534 -20.60 -13.30 -7.56
C SER A 534 -20.77 -13.58 -6.06
N PHE A 535 -19.91 -13.01 -5.23
CA PHE A 535 -19.99 -13.11 -3.79
C PHE A 535 -21.22 -12.43 -3.18
N PHE A 536 -21.70 -11.33 -3.78
CA PHE A 536 -22.77 -10.54 -3.18
C PHE A 536 -24.16 -11.16 -3.44
N ASP A 537 -25.06 -11.07 -2.46
CA ASP A 537 -26.45 -11.52 -2.60
C ASP A 537 -27.24 -10.58 -3.52
N PHE A 538 -26.89 -9.30 -3.49
CA PHE A 538 -27.42 -8.28 -4.40
C PHE A 538 -26.41 -7.16 -4.62
N VAL A 539 -26.59 -6.40 -5.69
CA VAL A 539 -25.73 -5.27 -6.06
C VAL A 539 -26.60 -4.07 -6.41
N ILE A 540 -26.43 -2.97 -5.67
CA ILE A 540 -27.08 -1.69 -5.93
C ILE A 540 -26.20 -0.89 -6.90
N ILE A 541 -26.80 -0.36 -7.96
CA ILE A 541 -26.15 0.52 -8.94
C ILE A 541 -26.78 1.90 -8.83
N LEU A 542 -25.97 2.93 -8.61
CA LEU A 542 -26.37 4.34 -8.56
C LEU A 542 -26.17 5.01 -9.93
N LYS A 543 -26.99 6.01 -10.24
CA LYS A 543 -27.01 6.68 -11.55
C LYS A 543 -25.72 7.47 -11.82
N ARG A 544 -25.18 7.27 -13.04
CA ARG A 544 -23.95 7.93 -13.52
C ARG A 544 -24.11 9.39 -13.97
N LYS A 545 -25.32 9.94 -14.06
CA LYS A 545 -25.58 11.37 -14.42
C LYS A 545 -24.95 12.38 -13.44
N PHE A 546 -24.39 11.88 -12.35
CA PHE A 546 -23.67 12.59 -11.33
C PHE A 546 -22.17 12.23 -11.37
N ASN A 547 -21.58 12.12 -12.56
CA ASN A 547 -20.15 11.82 -12.71
C ASN A 547 -19.31 13.11 -12.57
N PRO A 548 -18.53 13.29 -11.49
CA PRO A 548 -17.69 14.49 -11.30
C PRO A 548 -16.44 14.50 -12.19
N HIS A 549 -16.23 13.45 -12.99
CA HIS A 549 -15.01 13.23 -13.76
C HIS A 549 -15.17 13.51 -15.27
N GLU A 550 -16.31 14.00 -15.75
CA GLU A 550 -16.38 14.53 -17.13
C GLU A 550 -15.59 15.85 -17.23
N PRO A 551 -14.57 15.94 -18.10
CA PRO A 551 -13.83 17.17 -18.33
C PRO A 551 -14.72 18.10 -19.14
N VAL A 552 -15.36 19.06 -18.47
CA VAL A 552 -16.01 20.16 -19.17
C VAL A 552 -15.01 21.31 -19.29
N GLU A 553 -15.04 22.01 -20.41
CA GLU A 553 -14.15 23.13 -20.71
C GLU A 553 -14.19 24.17 -19.58
N CYS A 554 -13.01 24.55 -19.08
CA CYS A 554 -12.86 25.63 -18.12
C CYS A 554 -12.38 26.86 -18.89
N TYR A 555 -13.12 27.96 -18.79
CA TYR A 555 -12.66 29.25 -19.31
C TYR A 555 -11.45 29.71 -18.48
N SER A 556 -10.30 29.90 -19.12
CA SER A 556 -8.99 30.19 -18.51
C SER A 556 -8.91 31.49 -17.71
N ASN A 557 -9.98 32.30 -17.75
CA ASN A 557 -10.02 33.68 -17.29
C ASN A 557 -10.97 33.92 -16.11
N VAL A 558 -11.65 32.91 -15.55
CA VAL A 558 -12.59 33.10 -14.41
C VAL A 558 -12.29 32.13 -13.27
N SER A 559 -11.68 32.64 -12.20
CA SER A 559 -11.48 31.91 -10.93
C SER A 559 -12.73 32.05 -10.04
N ALA A 560 -13.81 31.35 -10.36
CA ALA A 560 -14.96 31.28 -9.46
C ALA A 560 -14.72 30.22 -8.37
N VAL A 561 -14.87 30.59 -7.09
CA VAL A 561 -14.82 29.63 -5.98
C VAL A 561 -15.98 28.65 -6.09
N PRO A 562 -15.73 27.33 -6.16
CA PRO A 562 -16.79 26.33 -6.12
C PRO A 562 -17.66 26.46 -4.86
N LYS A 563 -18.96 26.77 -5.02
CA LYS A 563 -19.91 26.84 -3.89
C LYS A 563 -20.69 25.54 -3.66
N LYS A 564 -20.53 24.54 -4.53
CA LYS A 564 -21.30 23.29 -4.49
C LYS A 564 -20.36 22.10 -4.26
N TYR A 565 -20.73 21.23 -3.32
CA TYR A 565 -20.08 19.95 -3.14
C TYR A 565 -20.29 19.04 -4.35
N GLY A 566 -19.32 18.15 -4.59
CA GLY A 566 -19.40 17.21 -5.68
C GLY A 566 -20.40 16.08 -5.43
N PRO A 567 -20.91 15.42 -6.48
CA PRO A 567 -21.86 14.32 -6.40
C PRO A 567 -21.39 13.11 -5.57
N LEU A 568 -20.07 12.87 -5.50
CA LEU A 568 -19.50 11.80 -4.67
C LEU A 568 -19.81 11.97 -3.17
N LEU A 569 -19.97 13.21 -2.70
CA LEU A 569 -20.33 13.47 -1.32
C LEU A 569 -21.77 13.00 -1.04
N LEU A 570 -22.70 13.26 -1.98
CA LEU A 570 -24.09 12.79 -1.88
C LEU A 570 -24.18 11.26 -1.87
N CYS A 571 -23.42 10.58 -2.73
CA CYS A 571 -23.37 9.11 -2.70
C CYS A 571 -22.83 8.59 -1.36
N ARG A 572 -21.82 9.24 -0.79
CA ARG A 572 -21.27 8.86 0.53
C ARG A 572 -22.26 9.08 1.67
N GLU A 573 -22.98 10.20 1.67
CA GLU A 573 -24.04 10.48 2.65
C GLU A 573 -25.15 9.43 2.56
N PHE A 574 -25.61 9.13 1.34
CA PHE A 574 -26.59 8.07 1.10
C PHE A 574 -26.10 6.70 1.60
N ILE A 575 -24.86 6.30 1.31
CA ILE A 575 -24.28 5.05 1.83
C ILE A 575 -24.22 5.06 3.36
N GLY A 576 -23.89 6.20 3.97
CA GLY A 576 -23.86 6.37 5.43
C GLY A 576 -25.24 6.17 6.06
N GLU A 577 -26.27 6.82 5.50
CA GLU A 577 -27.65 6.66 5.95
C GLU A 577 -28.15 5.22 5.75
N LEU A 578 -27.87 4.64 4.56
CA LEU A 578 -28.22 3.26 4.24
C LEU A 578 -27.57 2.28 5.22
N LYS A 579 -26.30 2.50 5.59
CA LYS A 579 -25.63 1.69 6.60
C LYS A 579 -26.37 1.75 7.92
N VAL A 580 -26.64 2.95 8.45
CA VAL A 580 -27.32 3.12 9.76
C VAL A 580 -28.68 2.43 9.77
N GLN A 581 -29.46 2.53 8.69
CA GLN A 581 -30.79 1.94 8.62
C GLN A 581 -30.80 0.42 8.41
N THR A 582 -29.72 -0.15 7.84
CA THR A 582 -29.67 -1.56 7.43
C THR A 582 -28.65 -2.40 8.19
N GLU A 583 -27.88 -1.81 9.09
CA GLU A 583 -26.75 -2.44 9.79
C GLU A 583 -27.15 -3.74 10.49
N GLU A 584 -28.36 -3.87 11.01
CA GLU A 584 -28.80 -5.07 11.72
C GLU A 584 -28.94 -6.30 10.82
N TYR A 585 -29.20 -6.12 9.52
CA TYR A 585 -29.56 -7.22 8.62
C TYR A 585 -28.78 -7.28 7.31
N ILE A 586 -28.07 -6.22 6.92
CA ILE A 586 -27.24 -6.17 5.71
C ILE A 586 -25.80 -5.74 6.06
N LEU A 587 -24.84 -6.39 5.40
CA LEU A 587 -23.48 -5.88 5.27
C LEU A 587 -23.30 -5.24 3.89
N LEU A 588 -22.91 -3.97 3.87
CA LEU A 588 -22.74 -3.17 2.64
C LEU A 588 -21.26 -3.04 2.27
N PHE A 589 -20.95 -3.25 1.00
CA PHE A 589 -19.62 -3.25 0.40
C PHE A 589 -19.57 -2.24 -0.76
N PRO A 590 -19.50 -0.93 -0.47
CA PRO A 590 -19.43 0.10 -1.50
C PRO A 590 -18.11 0.03 -2.28
N SER A 591 -18.20 0.29 -3.57
CA SER A 591 -17.06 0.46 -4.49
C SER A 591 -16.35 1.81 -4.28
N GLU A 592 -15.15 1.94 -4.85
CA GLU A 592 -14.32 3.15 -4.76
C GLU A 592 -15.01 4.42 -5.28
N ASP A 593 -15.73 4.31 -6.40
CA ASP A 593 -16.46 5.43 -7.01
C ASP A 593 -17.81 5.67 -6.33
N SER A 594 -18.16 4.87 -5.32
CA SER A 594 -19.45 4.91 -4.61
C SER A 594 -20.66 4.72 -5.54
N LEU A 595 -20.48 4.24 -6.78
CA LEU A 595 -21.57 4.02 -7.73
C LEU A 595 -22.14 2.60 -7.66
N THR A 596 -21.32 1.64 -7.23
CA THR A 596 -21.73 0.25 -7.04
C THR A 596 -21.65 -0.14 -5.58
N ILE A 597 -22.66 -0.79 -5.02
CA ILE A 597 -22.69 -1.25 -3.62
C ILE A 597 -23.07 -2.73 -3.61
N GLY A 598 -22.15 -3.60 -3.21
CA GLY A 598 -22.45 -5.00 -2.94
C GLY A 598 -23.16 -5.17 -1.60
N GLY A 599 -24.19 -6.02 -1.53
CA GLY A 599 -24.95 -6.28 -0.32
C GLY A 599 -24.96 -7.76 0.04
N LEU A 600 -24.86 -8.05 1.33
CA LEU A 600 -24.98 -9.39 1.90
C LEU A 600 -25.96 -9.42 3.04
N TRP A 601 -26.80 -10.46 3.11
CA TRP A 601 -27.71 -10.66 4.24
C TRP A 601 -26.97 -11.25 5.44
N LYS A 602 -27.08 -10.62 6.60
CA LYS A 602 -26.57 -11.18 7.87
C LYS A 602 -27.33 -12.46 8.22
N THR A 603 -26.62 -13.44 8.76
CA THR A 603 -27.23 -14.71 9.18
C THR A 603 -27.95 -14.57 10.52
N LYS A 604 -29.00 -15.36 10.77
CA LYS A 604 -29.89 -15.24 11.95
C LYS A 604 -29.19 -15.21 13.33
N LYS A 605 -27.94 -15.68 13.45
CA LYS A 605 -27.16 -15.63 14.70
C LYS A 605 -26.69 -14.21 15.09
N GLU A 606 -26.64 -13.27 14.15
CA GLU A 606 -26.18 -11.89 14.38
C GLU A 606 -27.32 -10.91 14.70
N LEU A 607 -28.59 -11.34 14.62
CA LEU A 607 -29.74 -10.50 14.96
C LEU A 607 -29.91 -10.45 16.48
N VAL A 608 -29.36 -9.42 17.12
CA VAL A 608 -29.68 -9.10 18.52
C VAL A 608 -31.08 -8.50 18.53
N VAL A 609 -32.07 -9.31 18.92
CA VAL A 609 -33.46 -8.89 19.04
C VAL A 609 -33.63 -8.00 20.28
N SER A 610 -33.37 -6.70 20.17
CA SER A 610 -33.71 -5.75 21.24
C SER A 610 -34.49 -4.51 20.81
N HIS A 611 -34.62 -4.22 19.51
CA HIS A 611 -35.31 -2.99 19.05
C HIS A 611 -36.44 -3.17 18.01
N LEU A 612 -36.85 -4.40 17.69
CA LEU A 612 -37.93 -4.66 16.73
C LEU A 612 -39.34 -4.58 17.36
N GLN A 613 -39.71 -3.44 17.97
CA GLN A 613 -41.12 -3.23 18.40
C GLN A 613 -41.96 -2.38 17.45
N ASP A 614 -41.38 -1.66 16.47
CA ASP A 614 -42.15 -0.68 15.68
C ASP A 614 -42.25 -0.92 14.16
N SER A 615 -41.82 -2.07 13.62
CA SER A 615 -41.90 -2.32 12.17
C SER A 615 -42.64 -3.61 11.82
N ALA A 616 -43.95 -3.63 12.06
CA ALA A 616 -44.85 -4.73 11.68
C ALA A 616 -44.87 -5.05 10.16
N SER A 617 -44.31 -4.18 9.31
CA SER A 617 -44.22 -4.34 7.86
C SER A 617 -42.97 -5.10 7.36
N LEU A 618 -41.93 -5.26 8.19
CA LEU A 618 -40.63 -5.84 7.79
C LEU A 618 -40.47 -7.33 8.15
N THR A 619 -41.29 -7.82 9.07
CA THR A 619 -41.30 -9.21 9.54
C THR A 619 -42.46 -9.99 8.95
N ILE A 620 -42.18 -11.07 8.22
CA ILE A 620 -43.19 -12.11 7.92
C ILE A 620 -43.58 -12.74 9.26
N LYS A 621 -44.84 -13.18 9.41
CA LYS A 621 -45.47 -13.82 10.59
C LYS A 621 -44.67 -14.98 11.27
N CYS A 622 -43.46 -15.30 10.83
CA CYS A 622 -42.59 -16.38 11.31
C CYS A 622 -41.12 -15.94 11.56
N GLY A 623 -40.83 -14.65 11.81
CA GLY A 623 -39.48 -14.19 12.16
C GLY A 623 -38.45 -14.28 11.02
N THR A 624 -38.91 -14.31 9.77
CA THR A 624 -38.07 -14.24 8.56
C THR A 624 -38.13 -12.83 7.98
N LEU A 625 -36.96 -12.25 7.72
CA LEU A 625 -36.79 -10.93 7.11
C LEU A 625 -37.42 -10.92 5.72
N ASN A 626 -38.31 -9.97 5.46
CA ASN A 626 -38.86 -9.77 4.12
C ASN A 626 -37.84 -9.04 3.24
N LYS A 627 -36.94 -9.80 2.60
CA LYS A 627 -35.88 -9.29 1.73
C LYS A 627 -36.43 -8.35 0.63
N THR A 628 -37.57 -8.68 0.03
CA THR A 628 -38.19 -7.87 -1.02
C THR A 628 -38.68 -6.51 -0.50
N ALA A 629 -39.28 -6.47 0.69
CA ALA A 629 -39.71 -5.21 1.32
C ALA A 629 -38.51 -4.32 1.68
N VAL A 630 -37.44 -4.92 2.21
CA VAL A 630 -36.19 -4.20 2.50
C VAL A 630 -35.60 -3.59 1.23
N LEU A 631 -35.47 -4.36 0.15
CA LEU A 631 -34.96 -3.84 -1.13
C LEU A 631 -35.87 -2.74 -1.71
N GLY A 632 -37.20 -2.84 -1.51
CA GLY A 632 -38.15 -1.78 -1.85
C GLY A 632 -37.88 -0.48 -1.08
N LEU A 633 -37.66 -0.54 0.23
CA LEU A 633 -37.29 0.62 1.05
C LEU A 633 -35.95 1.23 0.62
N ILE A 634 -34.97 0.42 0.24
CA ILE A 634 -33.70 0.94 -0.31
C ILE A 634 -33.94 1.72 -1.60
N MET A 635 -34.85 1.26 -2.46
CA MET A 635 -35.23 2.00 -3.67
C MET A 635 -35.98 3.30 -3.36
N GLU A 636 -36.84 3.31 -2.34
CA GLU A 636 -37.55 4.50 -1.88
C GLU A 636 -36.59 5.53 -1.26
N LEU A 637 -35.69 5.09 -0.37
CA LEU A 637 -34.65 5.94 0.22
C LEU A 637 -33.74 6.53 -0.86
N GLY A 638 -33.38 5.70 -1.85
CA GLY A 638 -32.54 6.09 -2.97
C GLY A 638 -33.29 6.72 -4.14
N LEU A 639 -34.53 7.20 -3.97
CA LEU A 639 -35.34 7.70 -5.06
C LEU A 639 -34.61 8.80 -5.84
N GLY A 640 -34.45 8.58 -7.15
CA GLY A 640 -33.72 9.50 -8.02
C GLY A 640 -32.20 9.24 -8.10
N LEU A 641 -31.60 8.60 -7.10
CA LEU A 641 -30.16 8.26 -7.03
C LEU A 641 -29.86 6.81 -7.45
N VAL A 642 -30.66 5.84 -6.97
CA VAL A 642 -30.55 4.42 -7.32
C VAL A 642 -31.06 4.22 -8.74
N GLU A 643 -30.26 3.58 -9.59
CA GLU A 643 -30.61 3.22 -10.95
C GLU A 643 -31.32 1.86 -10.98
N ARG A 644 -30.71 0.85 -10.35
CA ARG A 644 -31.24 -0.52 -10.28
C ARG A 644 -30.59 -1.32 -9.16
N ILE A 645 -31.26 -2.38 -8.72
CA ILE A 645 -30.73 -3.39 -7.81
C ILE A 645 -30.73 -4.74 -8.53
N HIS A 646 -29.56 -5.33 -8.72
CA HIS A 646 -29.43 -6.69 -9.22
C HIS A 646 -29.47 -7.66 -8.06
N ILE A 647 -30.41 -8.60 -8.09
CA ILE A 647 -30.53 -9.64 -7.08
C ILE A 647 -29.93 -10.92 -7.67
N LYS A 648 -29.05 -11.58 -6.92
CA LYS A 648 -28.55 -12.89 -7.30
C LYS A 648 -29.73 -13.87 -7.20
N ILE A 649 -30.20 -14.34 -8.35
CA ILE A 649 -31.17 -15.43 -8.41
C ILE A 649 -30.38 -16.69 -8.03
N SER A 650 -30.59 -17.17 -6.81
CA SER A 650 -30.10 -18.49 -6.42
C SER A 650 -30.89 -19.54 -7.20
N ASP A 651 -30.20 -20.38 -7.97
CA ASP A 651 -30.73 -21.63 -8.52
C ASP A 651 -31.26 -22.56 -7.41
#